data_AF-A0A9X7TRU8-F1
#
_entry.id   AF-A0A9X7TRU8-F1
#
_cell.length_a   1.000
_cell.length_b   1.000
_cell.length_c   1.000
_cell.angle_alpha   90.00
_cell.angle_beta   90.00
_cell.angle_gamma   90.00
#
_symmetry.space_group_name_H-M   'P 1'
#
loop_
_entity.id
_entity.type
_entity.pdbx_description
1 polymer ?
#
loop_
_entity_poly.entity_id
_entity_poly.type
_entity_poly.pdbx_seq_one_letter_code
_entity_poly.pdbx_strand_id
1 'polypeptide(L)'
;MIHPSGCGVLGILRKRNASKISGEIVVKGIERVRYRGSDRGAGFAVFDKDKGNRYIIKVFYEGDPAALKSVIESHGIRVDKYELEYIDSDICDCKFYITLDSLPLGKKAFRNINEIIWSQKKGRLYSFGTSLQVFKGVGYPKDVAQMYKVEEYEGDLWLAHTRQPTNSPGYYPFWSHPFSSFNIAIVHNGDVSSFGANLEYLMERNWEGFVGTDSEVIAFLFEELISEGFSVEEAIKILVNPSRRFSAFPRELDYYYRNARLDGPFTAVIGYDSGDDLYLIALADRSKFRPAIIGEDDNFYYVASEENEIREISPNAKVWTLKPGSYFIASLNKGVISYGRDEVELKSFSSPPIFAPKVYDIDARNVDYKELNELIVHEVKRGKKEVTVANVMGHRYIGINFKRFGVSNIRVNLYGVAGNAMANLNEDNYFYVYGNVADDCCDTMHGGKVVIYGDARDVLAQTFQNGKIFVKGNAGNRVGIQMREYKDKRPYLIIGGIVDDYLGEYMAGGVIVVLGTTINHEPVGNFVGSGMVGGRIYIRGKVSLSKIGLQPPKIEIVRFLKALLLEGLIDESFYDELRGKEYIEIMDKLEGKAKEYAKRLFEEKVGIPKVEYRELTEEEFKELFPIMKEYSSDMGKDYTELLKERFTVILARGKL
;
A
#
# COMPACT_ATOMS: atom_id res chain seq x y z
N MET A 1 -5.72 22.09 13.42
CA MET A 1 -5.79 21.86 11.95
C MET A 1 -5.85 20.35 11.73
N ILE A 2 -6.75 19.82 10.90
CA ILE A 2 -6.68 18.41 10.45
C ILE A 2 -5.62 18.42 9.34
N HIS A 3 -4.49 17.74 9.55
CA HIS A 3 -3.47 17.65 8.52
C HIS A 3 -3.73 16.40 7.67
N PRO A 4 -4.04 16.54 6.37
CA PRO A 4 -4.23 15.40 5.49
C PRO A 4 -2.95 14.56 5.41
N SER A 5 -3.10 13.24 5.39
CA SER A 5 -1.99 12.28 5.42
C SER A 5 -1.64 11.69 4.04
N GLY A 6 -2.46 11.89 3.01
CA GLY A 6 -2.25 11.36 1.65
C GLY A 6 -3.55 11.18 0.87
N CYS A 7 -3.55 10.46 -0.25
CA CYS A 7 -4.82 10.11 -0.90
C CYS A 7 -5.47 8.89 -0.22
N GLY A 8 -6.76 8.68 -0.50
CA GLY A 8 -7.49 7.45 -0.21
C GLY A 8 -8.06 6.88 -1.52
N VAL A 9 -7.94 5.56 -1.68
CA VAL A 9 -8.43 4.77 -2.81
C VAL A 9 -9.34 3.66 -2.30
N LEU A 10 -10.44 3.41 -3.01
CA LEU A 10 -11.34 2.29 -2.80
C LEU A 10 -11.70 1.67 -4.16
N GLY A 11 -11.72 0.35 -4.23
CA GLY A 11 -12.20 -0.41 -5.38
C GLY A 11 -13.03 -1.60 -4.91
N ILE A 12 -14.18 -1.83 -5.55
CA ILE A 12 -15.10 -2.91 -5.20
C ILE A 12 -15.57 -3.60 -6.48
N LEU A 13 -15.38 -4.91 -6.55
CA LEU A 13 -15.86 -5.76 -7.65
C LEU A 13 -16.82 -6.79 -7.09
N ARG A 14 -18.00 -6.94 -7.70
CA ARG A 14 -18.91 -8.01 -7.30
C ARG A 14 -18.45 -9.36 -7.80
N LYS A 15 -18.78 -10.40 -7.05
CA LYS A 15 -18.69 -11.79 -7.50
C LYS A 15 -19.81 -12.06 -8.51
N ARG A 16 -19.59 -12.99 -9.43
CA ARG A 16 -20.49 -13.29 -10.56
C ARG A 16 -21.97 -13.41 -10.21
N ASN A 17 -22.28 -14.04 -9.07
CA ASN A 17 -23.64 -14.30 -8.61
C ASN A 17 -24.16 -13.29 -7.57
N ALA A 18 -23.33 -12.31 -7.18
CA ALA A 18 -23.74 -11.25 -6.28
C ALA A 18 -24.52 -10.17 -7.03
N SER A 19 -25.39 -9.47 -6.30
CA SER A 19 -26.10 -8.29 -6.82
C SER A 19 -25.13 -7.17 -7.17
N LYS A 20 -25.57 -6.22 -7.99
CA LYS A 20 -24.81 -5.00 -8.27
C LYS A 20 -24.53 -4.24 -6.98
N ILE A 21 -23.39 -3.56 -7.00
CA ILE A 21 -22.91 -2.71 -5.91
C ILE A 21 -23.65 -1.38 -6.02
N SER A 22 -24.39 -1.02 -4.96
CA SER A 22 -25.01 0.30 -4.84
C SER A 22 -23.95 1.38 -4.59
N GLY A 23 -24.12 2.55 -5.21
CA GLY A 23 -23.27 3.72 -4.96
C GLY A 23 -23.28 4.15 -3.49
N GLU A 24 -24.37 3.92 -2.75
CA GLU A 24 -24.47 4.26 -1.32
C GLU A 24 -23.38 3.58 -0.48
N ILE A 25 -23.13 2.29 -0.71
CA ILE A 25 -22.11 1.55 0.06
C ILE A 25 -20.68 1.99 -0.31
N VAL A 26 -20.47 2.41 -1.56
CA VAL A 26 -19.18 2.94 -2.03
C VAL A 26 -18.88 4.27 -1.37
N VAL A 27 -19.88 5.17 -1.30
CA VAL A 27 -19.78 6.47 -0.62
C VAL A 27 -19.47 6.29 0.86
N LYS A 28 -20.20 5.37 1.54
CA LYS A 28 -19.94 5.05 2.96
C LYS A 28 -18.51 4.57 3.20
N GLY A 29 -17.99 3.69 2.33
CA GLY A 29 -16.63 3.18 2.42
C GLY A 29 -15.57 4.28 2.32
N ILE A 30 -15.55 5.04 1.23
CA ILE A 30 -14.50 6.05 0.97
C ILE A 30 -14.57 7.23 1.97
N GLU A 31 -15.74 7.56 2.50
CA GLU A 31 -15.90 8.60 3.51
C GLU A 31 -15.13 8.31 4.80
N ARG A 32 -14.87 7.03 5.12
CA ARG A 32 -14.06 6.64 6.28
C ARG A 32 -12.62 7.14 6.21
N VAL A 33 -12.12 7.42 5.01
CA VAL A 33 -10.78 7.96 4.78
C VAL A 33 -10.79 9.37 4.20
N ARG A 34 -11.92 10.09 4.26
CA ARG A 34 -12.05 11.45 3.71
C ARG A 34 -10.93 12.40 4.13
N TYR A 35 -10.45 12.28 5.37
CA TYR A 35 -9.40 13.11 5.97
C TYR A 35 -7.97 12.62 5.71
N ARG A 36 -7.80 11.49 4.99
CA ARG A 36 -6.52 11.27 4.31
C ARG A 36 -6.29 12.43 3.34
N GLY A 37 -7.29 12.68 2.49
CA GLY A 37 -7.31 13.75 1.50
C GLY A 37 -7.78 15.10 2.05
N SER A 38 -7.92 16.06 1.14
CA SER A 38 -8.51 17.38 1.37
C SER A 38 -9.76 17.57 0.51
N ASP A 39 -10.38 18.74 0.64
CA ASP A 39 -11.49 19.21 -0.20
C ASP A 39 -11.09 19.54 -1.65
N ARG A 40 -9.87 19.18 -2.07
CA ARG A 40 -9.29 19.55 -3.37
C ARG A 40 -9.53 18.53 -4.48
N GLY A 41 -10.31 17.50 -4.22
CA GLY A 41 -10.77 16.59 -5.26
C GLY A 41 -11.23 15.24 -4.74
N ALA A 42 -12.35 14.79 -5.29
CA ALA A 42 -12.85 13.44 -5.10
C ALA A 42 -13.57 12.97 -6.37
N GLY A 43 -13.83 11.68 -6.44
CA GLY A 43 -14.58 11.12 -7.54
C GLY A 43 -14.83 9.63 -7.42
N PHE A 44 -15.61 9.15 -8.38
CA PHE A 44 -16.12 7.81 -8.48
C PHE A 44 -16.06 7.37 -9.95
N ALA A 45 -15.81 6.09 -10.18
CA ALA A 45 -16.01 5.45 -11.47
C ALA A 45 -16.91 4.24 -11.26
N VAL A 46 -17.94 4.10 -12.08
CA VAL A 46 -18.84 2.94 -12.09
C VAL A 46 -18.76 2.24 -13.43
N PHE A 47 -18.67 0.91 -13.38
CA PHE A 47 -18.80 0.04 -14.53
C PHE A 47 -20.10 -0.74 -14.40
N ASP A 48 -20.96 -0.64 -15.41
CA ASP A 48 -22.23 -1.37 -15.50
C ASP A 48 -22.30 -2.09 -16.86
N LYS A 49 -22.13 -3.41 -16.88
CA LYS A 49 -22.14 -4.23 -18.10
C LYS A 49 -23.53 -4.33 -18.73
N ASP A 50 -24.60 -4.15 -17.96
CA ASP A 50 -25.96 -4.23 -18.51
C ASP A 50 -26.37 -2.93 -19.19
N LYS A 51 -25.73 -1.80 -18.84
CA LYS A 51 -25.93 -0.50 -19.48
C LYS A 51 -25.01 -0.31 -20.69
N GLY A 52 -25.22 -1.10 -21.73
CA GLY A 52 -25.30 -0.53 -23.07
C GLY A 52 -24.29 -0.99 -24.14
N ASN A 53 -24.84 -1.16 -25.34
CA ASN A 53 -24.14 -1.31 -26.62
C ASN A 53 -23.70 0.05 -27.22
N ARG A 54 -23.66 1.14 -26.44
CA ARG A 54 -23.36 2.50 -26.93
C ARG A 54 -22.27 3.14 -26.10
N TYR A 55 -21.46 3.98 -26.75
CA TYR A 55 -20.38 4.70 -26.07
C TYR A 55 -20.93 5.99 -25.44
N ILE A 56 -20.39 6.31 -24.27
CA ILE A 56 -20.66 7.54 -23.54
C ILE A 56 -19.33 8.31 -23.43
N ILE A 57 -19.39 9.59 -23.75
CA ILE A 57 -18.28 10.53 -23.55
C ILE A 57 -18.73 11.59 -22.55
N LYS A 58 -17.88 11.90 -21.56
CA LYS A 58 -18.06 13.06 -20.68
C LYS A 58 -16.94 14.07 -20.88
N VAL A 59 -17.33 15.34 -20.99
CA VAL A 59 -16.44 16.47 -21.28
C VAL A 59 -16.76 17.60 -20.33
N PHE A 60 -15.76 18.07 -19.60
CA PHE A 60 -15.85 19.40 -19.00
C PHE A 60 -15.55 20.43 -20.08
N TYR A 61 -16.45 21.36 -20.35
CA TYR A 61 -16.31 22.32 -21.44
C TYR A 61 -16.81 23.71 -21.05
N GLU A 62 -16.00 24.72 -21.36
CA GLU A 62 -16.26 26.14 -21.12
C GLU A 62 -16.65 26.84 -22.43
N GLY A 63 -17.95 26.99 -22.67
CA GLY A 63 -18.49 27.60 -23.88
C GLY A 63 -19.76 26.91 -24.37
N ASP A 64 -20.10 27.10 -25.64
CA ASP A 64 -21.31 26.54 -26.25
C ASP A 64 -21.15 25.02 -26.52
N PRO A 65 -21.92 24.14 -25.86
CA PRO A 65 -21.88 22.70 -26.11
C PRO A 65 -22.21 22.30 -27.55
N ALA A 66 -22.93 23.12 -28.32
CA ALA A 66 -23.18 22.85 -29.75
C ALA A 66 -21.91 22.98 -30.60
N ALA A 67 -20.99 23.89 -30.22
CA ALA A 67 -19.68 23.99 -30.85
C ALA A 67 -18.84 22.74 -30.55
N LEU A 68 -18.83 22.28 -29.30
CA LEU A 68 -18.17 21.03 -28.90
C LEU A 68 -18.74 19.83 -29.67
N LYS A 69 -20.08 19.73 -29.81
CA LYS A 69 -20.72 18.69 -30.61
C LYS A 69 -20.19 18.67 -32.04
N SER A 70 -20.07 19.83 -32.67
CA SER A 70 -19.56 19.96 -34.04
C SER A 70 -18.11 19.50 -34.14
N VAL A 71 -17.27 19.83 -33.15
CA VAL A 71 -15.89 19.32 -33.05
C VAL A 71 -15.87 17.80 -32.93
N ILE A 72 -16.72 17.21 -32.09
CA ILE A 72 -16.84 15.74 -31.95
C ILE A 72 -17.24 15.10 -33.30
N GLU A 73 -18.28 15.63 -33.95
CA GLU A 73 -18.81 15.10 -35.22
C GLU A 73 -17.80 15.20 -36.38
N SER A 74 -17.05 16.30 -36.46
CA SER A 74 -15.98 16.47 -37.46
C SER A 74 -14.82 15.48 -37.35
N HIS A 75 -14.69 14.77 -36.23
CA HIS A 75 -13.65 13.76 -36.00
C HIS A 75 -14.16 12.32 -36.16
N GLY A 76 -15.28 12.14 -36.86
CA GLY A 76 -15.82 10.80 -37.19
C GLY A 76 -16.54 10.13 -36.02
N ILE A 77 -17.01 10.90 -35.05
CA ILE A 77 -17.84 10.41 -33.94
C ILE A 77 -19.28 10.90 -34.16
N ARG A 78 -20.23 10.00 -34.33
CA ARG A 78 -21.64 10.37 -34.43
C ARG A 78 -22.22 10.61 -33.04
N VAL A 79 -22.78 11.80 -32.79
CA VAL A 79 -23.50 12.11 -31.56
C VAL A 79 -24.99 11.84 -31.74
N ASP A 80 -25.52 10.87 -30.98
CA ASP A 80 -26.93 10.49 -31.07
C ASP A 80 -27.82 11.30 -30.11
N LYS A 81 -27.30 11.58 -28.91
CA LYS A 81 -27.97 12.38 -27.88
C LYS A 81 -26.91 13.04 -26.99
N TYR A 82 -27.22 14.17 -26.37
CA TYR A 82 -26.42 14.71 -25.28
C TYR A 82 -27.29 15.21 -24.12
N GLU A 83 -26.69 15.22 -22.93
CA GLU A 83 -27.23 15.73 -21.67
C GLU A 83 -26.25 16.80 -21.16
N LEU A 84 -26.78 17.94 -20.72
CA LEU A 84 -25.97 19.07 -20.26
C LEU A 84 -26.26 19.30 -18.78
N GLU A 85 -25.20 19.28 -17.97
CA GLU A 85 -25.23 19.64 -16.57
C GLU A 85 -24.15 20.69 -16.34
N TYR A 86 -24.45 21.74 -15.56
CA TYR A 86 -23.53 22.85 -15.34
C TYR A 86 -23.00 22.78 -13.91
N ILE A 87 -21.68 22.68 -13.76
CA ILE A 87 -21.01 22.64 -12.45
C ILE A 87 -20.87 24.07 -11.90
N ASP A 88 -20.70 25.04 -12.80
CA ASP A 88 -20.66 26.47 -12.53
C ASP A 88 -21.28 27.22 -13.72
N SER A 89 -21.42 28.55 -13.64
CA SER A 89 -22.08 29.38 -14.67
C SER A 89 -21.54 29.16 -16.07
N ASP A 90 -20.25 28.84 -16.18
CA ASP A 90 -19.53 28.81 -17.46
C ASP A 90 -19.00 27.42 -17.85
N ILE A 91 -19.05 26.42 -16.95
CA ILE A 91 -18.50 25.07 -17.20
C ILE A 91 -19.61 24.02 -17.22
N CYS A 92 -19.80 23.42 -18.38
CA CYS A 92 -20.66 22.26 -18.60
C CYS A 92 -19.89 20.96 -18.31
N ASP A 93 -20.45 20.06 -17.49
CA ASP A 93 -20.16 18.63 -17.53
C ASP A 93 -21.09 17.98 -18.56
N CYS A 94 -20.67 18.04 -19.82
CA CYS A 94 -21.46 17.59 -20.94
C CYS A 94 -21.32 16.09 -21.12
N LYS A 95 -22.45 15.39 -21.24
CA LYS A 95 -22.52 13.94 -21.49
C LYS A 95 -23.06 13.66 -22.88
N PHE A 96 -22.26 13.02 -23.73
CA PHE A 96 -22.61 12.67 -25.11
C PHE A 96 -22.76 11.16 -25.27
N TYR A 97 -23.88 10.72 -25.83
CA TYR A 97 -24.11 9.35 -26.27
C TYR A 97 -23.73 9.27 -27.75
N ILE A 98 -22.79 8.38 -28.06
CA ILE A 98 -22.13 8.35 -29.35
C ILE A 98 -22.09 6.95 -29.96
N THR A 99 -22.02 6.95 -31.29
CA THR A 99 -21.75 5.77 -32.12
C THR A 99 -20.40 5.96 -32.82
N LEU A 100 -19.61 4.89 -32.85
CA LEU A 100 -18.28 4.85 -33.47
C LEU A 100 -18.29 3.88 -34.65
N ASP A 101 -17.64 4.25 -35.74
CA ASP A 101 -17.42 3.34 -36.87
C ASP A 101 -16.44 2.22 -36.51
N SER A 102 -15.41 2.54 -35.73
CA SER A 102 -14.47 1.58 -35.16
C SER A 102 -13.82 2.11 -33.89
N LEU A 103 -13.41 1.21 -33.00
CA LEU A 103 -12.72 1.58 -31.78
C LEU A 103 -11.40 2.33 -32.04
N PRO A 104 -10.50 1.91 -32.97
CA PRO A 104 -9.28 2.66 -33.27
C PRO A 104 -9.53 4.10 -33.72
N LEU A 105 -10.58 4.32 -34.53
CA LEU A 105 -10.97 5.66 -34.96
C LEU A 105 -11.46 6.48 -33.77
N GLY A 106 -12.28 5.88 -32.89
CA GLY A 106 -12.71 6.50 -31.64
C GLY A 106 -11.54 6.89 -30.74
N LYS A 107 -10.52 6.03 -30.62
CA LYS A 107 -9.30 6.34 -29.84
C LYS A 107 -8.55 7.53 -30.42
N LYS A 108 -8.39 7.57 -31.75
CA LYS A 108 -7.76 8.69 -32.44
C LYS A 108 -8.56 9.99 -32.26
N ALA A 109 -9.87 9.93 -32.42
CA ALA A 109 -10.76 11.08 -32.25
C ALA A 109 -10.70 11.64 -30.82
N PHE A 110 -10.73 10.76 -29.80
CA PHE A 110 -10.56 11.15 -28.40
C PHE A 110 -9.29 11.99 -28.17
N ARG A 111 -8.15 11.57 -28.73
CA ARG A 111 -6.88 12.29 -28.60
C ARG A 111 -6.95 13.67 -29.25
N ASN A 112 -7.30 13.70 -30.54
CA ASN A 112 -7.38 14.94 -31.30
C ASN A 112 -8.32 15.96 -30.67
N ILE A 113 -9.50 15.51 -30.21
CA ILE A 113 -10.47 16.38 -29.53
C ILE A 113 -9.85 16.99 -28.28
N ASN A 114 -9.17 16.18 -27.46
CA ASN A 114 -8.51 16.67 -26.25
C ASN A 114 -7.39 17.67 -26.54
N GLU A 115 -6.55 17.41 -27.53
CA GLU A 115 -5.51 18.36 -27.94
C GLU A 115 -6.10 19.72 -28.35
N ILE A 116 -7.19 19.70 -29.13
CA ILE A 116 -7.88 20.92 -29.57
C ILE A 116 -8.46 21.69 -28.37
N ILE A 117 -9.29 21.04 -27.55
CA ILE A 117 -9.97 21.75 -26.45
C ILE A 117 -9.01 22.14 -25.32
N TRP A 118 -7.96 21.36 -25.10
CA TRP A 118 -6.96 21.63 -24.07
C TRP A 118 -6.06 22.80 -24.46
N SER A 119 -5.57 22.84 -25.71
CA SER A 119 -4.74 23.95 -26.21
C SER A 119 -5.48 25.29 -26.21
N GLN A 120 -6.79 25.25 -26.43
CA GLN A 120 -7.67 26.42 -26.35
C GLN A 120 -8.05 26.80 -24.91
N LYS A 121 -7.65 26.01 -23.91
CA LYS A 121 -8.10 26.12 -22.51
C LYS A 121 -9.63 26.11 -22.37
N LYS A 122 -10.29 25.33 -23.22
CA LYS A 122 -11.74 25.25 -23.34
C LYS A 122 -12.35 24.04 -22.66
N GLY A 123 -11.58 23.01 -22.32
CA GLY A 123 -12.14 21.84 -21.66
C GLY A 123 -11.24 20.62 -21.62
N ARG A 124 -11.80 19.51 -21.16
CA ARG A 124 -11.16 18.20 -21.14
C ARG A 124 -12.22 17.09 -21.22
N LEU A 125 -12.08 16.19 -22.19
CA LEU A 125 -12.79 14.92 -22.21
C LEU A 125 -12.13 14.01 -21.18
N TYR A 126 -12.88 13.51 -20.20
CA TYR A 126 -12.29 12.79 -19.06
C TYR A 126 -12.92 11.40 -18.79
N SER A 127 -13.95 11.02 -19.54
CA SER A 127 -14.60 9.71 -19.50
C SER A 127 -14.98 9.30 -20.92
N PHE A 128 -14.64 8.07 -21.31
CA PHE A 128 -15.05 7.49 -22.60
C PHE A 128 -15.24 5.99 -22.39
N GLY A 129 -16.40 5.43 -22.66
CA GLY A 129 -16.58 3.98 -22.52
C GLY A 129 -18.00 3.52 -22.81
N THR A 130 -18.21 2.21 -22.85
CA THR A 130 -19.54 1.60 -23.02
C THR A 130 -20.18 1.32 -21.68
N SER A 131 -19.44 0.73 -20.74
CA SER A 131 -19.90 0.41 -19.39
C SER A 131 -19.44 1.42 -18.34
N LEU A 132 -18.42 2.22 -18.64
CA LEU A 132 -17.79 3.15 -17.70
C LEU A 132 -18.46 4.53 -17.68
N GLN A 133 -18.75 5.02 -16.47
CA GLN A 133 -19.01 6.43 -16.21
C GLN A 133 -18.15 6.94 -15.06
N VAL A 134 -17.47 8.07 -15.28
CA VAL A 134 -16.68 8.77 -14.26
C VAL A 134 -17.44 10.01 -13.75
N PHE A 135 -17.45 10.16 -12.43
CA PHE A 135 -17.97 11.31 -11.70
C PHE A 135 -16.83 11.91 -10.90
N LYS A 136 -16.45 13.16 -11.14
CA LYS A 136 -15.33 13.78 -10.42
C LYS A 136 -15.53 15.26 -10.26
N GLY A 137 -15.04 15.79 -9.15
CA GLY A 137 -15.30 17.16 -8.72
C GLY A 137 -14.25 17.69 -7.76
N VAL A 138 -14.37 18.97 -7.40
CA VAL A 138 -13.67 19.57 -6.26
C VAL A 138 -14.59 19.45 -5.05
N GLY A 139 -14.07 19.01 -3.90
CA GLY A 139 -14.85 18.68 -2.71
C GLY A 139 -14.42 17.35 -2.09
N TYR A 140 -15.04 17.01 -0.94
CA TYR A 140 -14.90 15.68 -0.33
C TYR A 140 -15.75 14.64 -1.08
N PRO A 141 -15.52 13.33 -0.87
CA PRO A 141 -16.28 12.29 -1.55
C PRO A 141 -17.80 12.45 -1.41
N LYS A 142 -18.31 12.79 -0.22
CA LYS A 142 -19.74 13.06 -0.02
C LYS A 142 -20.28 14.23 -0.83
N ASP A 143 -19.51 15.31 -0.98
CA ASP A 143 -19.93 16.49 -1.75
C ASP A 143 -20.09 16.12 -3.24
N VAL A 144 -19.09 15.40 -3.78
CA VAL A 144 -19.11 14.92 -5.17
C VAL A 144 -20.21 13.87 -5.37
N ALA A 145 -20.44 12.99 -4.39
CA ALA A 145 -21.51 12.01 -4.43
C ALA A 145 -22.90 12.65 -4.51
N GLN A 146 -23.13 13.72 -3.74
CA GLN A 146 -24.38 14.49 -3.78
C GLN A 146 -24.55 15.23 -5.10
N MET A 147 -23.49 15.86 -5.61
CA MET A 147 -23.49 16.57 -6.89
C MET A 147 -23.95 15.67 -8.04
N TYR A 148 -23.41 14.46 -8.13
CA TYR A 148 -23.72 13.53 -9.22
C TYR A 148 -24.77 12.47 -8.86
N LYS A 149 -25.38 12.56 -7.68
CA LYS A 149 -26.35 11.59 -7.13
C LYS A 149 -25.84 10.15 -7.22
N VAL A 150 -24.59 9.93 -6.84
CA VAL A 150 -23.89 8.63 -6.95
C VAL A 150 -24.67 7.51 -6.28
N GLU A 151 -25.40 7.81 -5.20
CA GLU A 151 -26.24 6.86 -4.46
C GLU A 151 -27.40 6.27 -5.29
N GLU A 152 -27.82 6.92 -6.38
CA GLU A 152 -28.87 6.44 -7.29
C GLU A 152 -28.34 5.43 -8.33
N TYR A 153 -27.03 5.19 -8.38
CA TYR A 153 -26.39 4.28 -9.33
C TYR A 153 -26.08 2.92 -8.70
N GLU A 154 -26.12 1.90 -9.55
CA GLU A 154 -25.61 0.57 -9.24
C GLU A 154 -24.66 0.12 -10.36
N GLY A 155 -23.69 -0.75 -10.04
CA GLY A 155 -22.72 -1.24 -11.00
C GLY A 155 -22.05 -2.55 -10.59
N ASP A 156 -21.35 -3.17 -11.53
CA ASP A 156 -20.60 -4.41 -11.31
C ASP A 156 -19.23 -4.16 -10.64
N LEU A 157 -18.65 -2.99 -10.91
CA LEU A 157 -17.35 -2.56 -10.39
C LEU A 157 -17.39 -1.06 -10.11
N TRP A 158 -16.83 -0.67 -8.97
CA TRP A 158 -16.67 0.71 -8.56
C TRP A 158 -15.24 1.02 -8.18
N LEU A 159 -14.79 2.24 -8.51
CA LEU A 159 -13.62 2.87 -7.92
C LEU A 159 -14.05 4.19 -7.27
N ALA A 160 -13.43 4.56 -6.15
CA ALA A 160 -13.62 5.84 -5.49
C ALA A 160 -12.29 6.38 -4.97
N HIS A 161 -12.20 7.72 -4.86
CA HIS A 161 -10.98 8.39 -4.46
C HIS A 161 -11.24 9.68 -3.68
N THR A 162 -10.38 9.95 -2.70
CA THR A 162 -10.22 11.26 -2.05
C THR A 162 -8.78 11.74 -2.19
N ARG A 163 -8.58 12.99 -2.57
CA ARG A 163 -7.30 13.51 -3.04
C ARG A 163 -6.59 14.41 -2.04
N GLN A 164 -5.27 14.26 -1.93
CA GLN A 164 -4.39 15.30 -1.42
C GLN A 164 -3.48 15.80 -2.55
N PRO A 165 -3.66 17.02 -3.09
CA PRO A 165 -2.83 17.50 -4.18
C PRO A 165 -1.39 17.75 -3.70
N THR A 166 -0.42 17.12 -4.36
CA THR A 166 1.01 17.37 -4.16
C THR A 166 1.63 18.10 -5.35
N ASN A 167 1.21 17.76 -6.57
CA ASN A 167 1.87 18.20 -7.81
C ASN A 167 0.98 19.01 -8.77
N SER A 168 -0.27 19.33 -8.38
CA SER A 168 -1.18 20.12 -9.24
C SER A 168 -1.99 21.13 -8.42
N PRO A 169 -2.50 22.21 -9.03
CA PRO A 169 -3.22 23.28 -8.32
C PRO A 169 -4.48 22.81 -7.57
N GLY A 170 -5.16 21.77 -8.07
CA GLY A 170 -6.34 21.19 -7.41
C GLY A 170 -7.57 22.12 -7.36
N TYR A 171 -7.60 23.16 -8.21
CA TYR A 171 -8.71 24.12 -8.27
C TYR A 171 -9.82 23.72 -9.24
N TYR A 172 -9.53 22.80 -10.16
CA TYR A 172 -10.46 22.37 -11.19
C TYR A 172 -10.67 20.85 -11.18
N PRO A 173 -11.86 20.37 -11.56
CA PRO A 173 -12.22 18.95 -11.51
C PRO A 173 -11.41 18.09 -12.49
N PHE A 174 -10.78 18.68 -13.52
CA PHE A 174 -9.97 17.92 -14.49
C PHE A 174 -8.85 17.12 -13.81
N TRP A 175 -8.25 17.67 -12.75
CA TRP A 175 -7.17 17.03 -11.98
C TRP A 175 -7.65 16.10 -10.87
N SER A 176 -8.95 16.05 -10.60
CA SER A 176 -9.52 15.07 -9.67
C SER A 176 -9.47 13.68 -10.30
N HIS A 177 -9.19 12.68 -9.47
CA HIS A 177 -9.38 11.27 -9.81
C HIS A 177 -10.88 10.93 -9.77
N PRO A 178 -11.31 9.83 -10.42
CA PRO A 178 -10.53 8.93 -11.27
C PRO A 178 -10.04 9.55 -12.59
N PHE A 179 -8.93 9.01 -13.11
CA PHE A 179 -8.53 9.21 -14.51
C PHE A 179 -9.03 8.03 -15.34
N SER A 180 -9.27 8.24 -16.63
CA SER A 180 -9.73 7.19 -17.52
C SER A 180 -9.05 7.23 -18.87
N SER A 181 -8.96 6.06 -19.49
CA SER A 181 -8.60 5.86 -20.89
C SER A 181 -9.51 4.77 -21.44
N PHE A 182 -10.48 5.12 -22.27
CA PHE A 182 -11.52 4.19 -22.74
C PHE A 182 -12.19 3.46 -21.55
N ASN A 183 -12.43 2.15 -21.70
CA ASN A 183 -13.02 1.28 -20.68
C ASN A 183 -12.05 0.96 -19.51
N ILE A 184 -11.11 1.86 -19.21
CA ILE A 184 -10.19 1.80 -18.07
C ILE A 184 -10.44 3.02 -17.20
N ALA A 185 -10.55 2.80 -15.90
CA ALA A 185 -10.49 3.85 -14.89
C ALA A 185 -9.41 3.53 -13.86
N ILE A 186 -8.74 4.55 -13.36
CA ILE A 186 -7.69 4.41 -12.36
C ILE A 186 -7.82 5.42 -11.22
N VAL A 187 -7.59 4.93 -10.02
CA VAL A 187 -7.35 5.74 -8.83
C VAL A 187 -5.97 5.41 -8.28
N HIS A 188 -5.25 6.44 -7.82
CA HIS A 188 -3.84 6.31 -7.46
C HIS A 188 -3.55 7.12 -6.20
N ASN A 189 -2.82 6.51 -5.27
CA ASN A 189 -2.28 7.16 -4.09
C ASN A 189 -0.76 7.08 -4.14
N GLY A 190 -0.09 8.23 -4.25
CA GLY A 190 1.35 8.25 -4.41
C GLY A 190 1.86 9.36 -5.31
N ASP A 191 3.12 9.20 -5.70
CA ASP A 191 3.80 10.00 -6.70
C ASP A 191 4.75 9.09 -7.49
N VAL A 192 4.54 9.00 -8.80
CA VAL A 192 5.36 8.13 -9.67
C VAL A 192 6.58 8.90 -10.16
N SER A 193 7.74 8.63 -9.56
CA SER A 193 9.03 9.23 -9.94
C SER A 193 9.49 8.89 -11.35
N SER A 194 9.01 7.78 -11.94
CA SER A 194 9.29 7.40 -13.32
C SER A 194 8.48 8.18 -14.36
N PHE A 195 7.64 9.14 -13.94
CA PHE A 195 6.70 9.88 -14.80
C PHE A 195 7.29 10.33 -16.13
N GLY A 196 8.47 10.97 -16.12
CA GLY A 196 9.11 11.45 -17.36
C GLY A 196 9.43 10.32 -18.34
N ALA A 197 10.01 9.21 -17.85
CA ALA A 197 10.30 8.05 -18.70
C ALA A 197 9.02 7.38 -19.22
N ASN A 198 7.98 7.32 -18.38
CA ASN A 198 6.68 6.79 -18.74
C ASN A 198 5.99 7.63 -19.83
N LEU A 199 6.08 8.95 -19.71
CA LEU A 199 5.53 9.89 -20.68
C LEU A 199 6.25 9.78 -22.03
N GLU A 200 7.59 9.77 -22.04
CA GLU A 200 8.37 9.61 -23.28
C GLU A 200 8.05 8.29 -23.98
N TYR A 201 7.91 7.19 -23.23
CA TYR A 201 7.51 5.89 -23.79
C TYR A 201 6.16 5.94 -24.52
N LEU A 202 5.20 6.67 -23.96
CA LEU A 202 3.88 6.87 -24.57
C LEU A 202 3.96 7.81 -25.78
N MET A 203 4.76 8.88 -25.71
CA MET A 203 4.94 9.83 -26.82
C MET A 203 5.63 9.19 -28.03
N GLU A 204 6.62 8.32 -27.82
CA GLU A 204 7.23 7.50 -28.89
C GLU A 204 6.20 6.59 -29.60
N ARG A 205 5.08 6.30 -28.95
CA ARG A 205 3.94 5.52 -29.46
C ARG A 205 2.78 6.39 -29.94
N ASN A 206 3.01 7.69 -30.12
CA ASN A 206 2.03 8.68 -30.58
C ASN A 206 0.86 8.90 -29.60
N TRP A 207 1.10 8.75 -28.29
CA TRP A 207 0.19 9.26 -27.27
C TRP A 207 0.62 10.66 -26.86
N GLU A 208 -0.29 11.63 -26.97
CA GLU A 208 -0.07 13.04 -26.64
C GLU A 208 -1.31 13.61 -25.91
N GLY A 209 -1.27 14.90 -25.53
CA GLY A 209 -2.44 15.59 -24.95
C GLY A 209 -2.70 15.32 -23.46
N PHE A 210 -1.68 14.91 -22.71
CA PHE A 210 -1.76 14.67 -21.26
C PHE A 210 -1.94 15.96 -20.46
N VAL A 211 -2.68 15.88 -19.34
CA VAL A 211 -2.89 16.99 -18.40
C VAL A 211 -1.74 17.17 -17.41
N GLY A 212 -0.70 16.34 -17.52
CA GLY A 212 0.51 16.41 -16.68
C GLY A 212 0.35 15.73 -15.33
N THR A 213 -0.38 14.62 -15.25
CA THR A 213 -0.48 13.82 -14.02
C THR A 213 -0.01 12.39 -14.24
N ASP A 214 0.64 11.82 -13.24
CA ASP A 214 1.08 10.42 -13.24
C ASP A 214 -0.06 9.43 -13.46
N SER A 215 -1.20 9.70 -12.85
CA SER A 215 -2.34 8.79 -12.80
C SER A 215 -2.96 8.60 -14.17
N GLU A 216 -3.03 9.68 -14.95
CA GLU A 216 -3.41 9.61 -16.36
C GLU A 216 -2.41 8.78 -17.17
N VAL A 217 -1.12 9.03 -16.99
CA VAL A 217 -0.05 8.28 -17.69
C VAL A 217 -0.14 6.78 -17.39
N ILE A 218 -0.43 6.36 -16.15
CA ILE A 218 -0.62 4.94 -15.82
C ILE A 218 -1.81 4.33 -16.59
N ALA A 219 -2.93 5.06 -16.72
CA ALA A 219 -4.08 4.56 -17.49
C ALA A 219 -3.72 4.30 -18.96
N PHE A 220 -2.95 5.21 -19.57
CA PHE A 220 -2.50 5.05 -20.95
C PHE A 220 -1.39 4.00 -21.11
N LEU A 221 -0.49 3.83 -20.13
CA LEU A 221 0.48 2.73 -20.13
C LEU A 221 -0.23 1.37 -20.11
N PHE A 222 -1.24 1.20 -19.25
CA PHE A 222 -2.02 -0.03 -19.21
C PHE A 222 -2.76 -0.26 -20.53
N GLU A 223 -3.41 0.77 -21.08
CA GLU A 223 -4.10 0.70 -22.37
C GLU A 223 -3.16 0.33 -23.53
N GLU A 224 -1.95 0.88 -23.56
CA GLU A 224 -0.95 0.59 -24.58
C GLU A 224 -0.51 -0.88 -24.52
N LEU A 225 -0.19 -1.39 -23.32
CA LEU A 225 0.22 -2.79 -23.14
C LEU A 225 -0.91 -3.76 -23.53
N ILE A 226 -2.15 -3.47 -23.18
CA ILE A 226 -3.29 -4.28 -23.61
C ILE A 226 -3.46 -4.22 -25.14
N SER A 227 -3.27 -3.04 -25.74
CA SER A 227 -3.37 -2.85 -27.20
C SER A 227 -2.26 -3.56 -27.98
N GLU A 228 -1.06 -3.73 -27.38
CA GLU A 228 0.03 -4.57 -27.92
C GLU A 228 -0.28 -6.08 -27.84
N GLY A 229 -1.35 -6.49 -27.14
CA GLY A 229 -1.83 -7.87 -27.07
C GLY A 229 -1.43 -8.63 -25.81
N PHE A 230 -0.88 -7.96 -24.79
CA PHE A 230 -0.61 -8.60 -23.50
C PHE A 230 -1.90 -8.96 -22.77
N SER A 231 -1.89 -10.09 -22.05
CA SER A 231 -2.91 -10.35 -21.05
C SER A 231 -2.85 -9.34 -19.91
N VAL A 232 -3.94 -9.20 -19.15
CA VAL A 232 -4.01 -8.31 -17.98
C VAL A 232 -2.85 -8.57 -17.02
N GLU A 233 -2.57 -9.84 -16.70
CA GLU A 233 -1.50 -10.17 -15.76
C GLU A 233 -0.11 -9.84 -16.31
N GLU A 234 0.15 -10.07 -17.61
CA GLU A 234 1.42 -9.72 -18.24
C GLU A 234 1.67 -8.21 -18.25
N ALA A 235 0.64 -7.42 -18.60
CA ALA A 235 0.71 -5.96 -18.55
C ALA A 235 1.03 -5.48 -17.13
N ILE A 236 0.37 -6.04 -16.11
CA ILE A 236 0.62 -5.69 -14.71
C ILE A 236 2.04 -6.08 -14.26
N LYS A 237 2.55 -7.25 -14.64
CA LYS A 237 3.93 -7.66 -14.34
C LYS A 237 4.96 -6.69 -14.94
N ILE A 238 4.67 -6.10 -16.10
CA ILE A 238 5.50 -5.04 -16.68
C ILE A 238 5.45 -3.78 -15.80
N LEU A 239 4.24 -3.30 -15.45
CA LEU A 239 4.05 -2.06 -14.69
C LEU A 239 4.65 -2.07 -13.27
N VAL A 240 4.45 -3.13 -12.49
CA VAL A 240 4.76 -3.17 -11.02
C VAL A 240 6.24 -3.02 -10.69
N ASN A 241 7.15 -3.36 -11.61
CA ASN A 241 8.60 -3.20 -11.44
C ASN A 241 9.17 -3.78 -10.13
N PRO A 242 8.98 -5.10 -9.86
CA PRO A 242 9.52 -5.71 -8.65
C PRO A 242 11.05 -5.64 -8.62
N SER A 243 11.63 -5.82 -7.44
CA SER A 243 13.10 -5.82 -7.28
C SER A 243 13.76 -6.82 -8.23
N ARG A 244 14.68 -6.33 -9.07
CA ARG A 244 15.49 -7.13 -10.01
C ARG A 244 16.35 -8.19 -9.31
N ARG A 245 16.52 -8.10 -7.99
CA ARG A 245 17.22 -9.09 -7.17
C ARG A 245 16.42 -10.40 -7.06
N PHE A 246 15.09 -10.32 -7.08
CA PHE A 246 14.20 -11.44 -6.76
C PHE A 246 13.25 -11.81 -7.90
N SER A 247 13.00 -10.89 -8.84
CA SER A 247 12.14 -11.13 -9.99
C SER A 247 12.86 -10.71 -11.28
N ALA A 248 13.33 -11.70 -12.04
CA ALA A 248 13.94 -11.48 -13.33
C ALA A 248 12.89 -11.62 -14.44
N PHE A 249 12.50 -10.48 -15.04
CA PHE A 249 11.91 -10.53 -16.37
C PHE A 249 12.95 -11.03 -17.38
N PRO A 250 12.54 -11.71 -18.46
CA PRO A 250 13.43 -11.94 -19.60
C PRO A 250 14.09 -10.63 -19.99
N ARG A 251 15.43 -10.65 -20.13
CA ARG A 251 16.25 -9.44 -20.30
C ARG A 251 15.79 -8.58 -21.48
N GLU A 252 15.30 -9.21 -22.53
CA GLU A 252 14.78 -8.53 -23.73
C GLU A 252 13.49 -7.75 -23.44
N LEU A 253 12.52 -8.37 -22.75
CA LEU A 253 11.29 -7.70 -22.32
C LEU A 253 11.60 -6.57 -21.35
N ASP A 254 12.50 -6.79 -20.38
CA ASP A 254 12.92 -5.72 -19.48
C ASP A 254 13.55 -4.54 -20.23
N TYR A 255 14.37 -4.82 -21.24
CA TYR A 255 14.99 -3.77 -22.05
C TYR A 255 13.97 -2.97 -22.86
N TYR A 256 13.00 -3.65 -23.48
CA TYR A 256 12.00 -3.03 -24.35
C TYR A 256 10.95 -2.23 -23.56
N TYR A 257 10.53 -2.75 -22.41
CA TYR A 257 9.47 -2.16 -21.58
C TYR A 257 9.98 -1.42 -20.34
N ARG A 258 11.30 -1.18 -20.21
CA ARG A 258 11.89 -0.48 -19.04
C ARG A 258 11.22 0.86 -18.73
N ASN A 259 10.81 1.59 -19.76
CA ASN A 259 10.21 2.90 -19.62
C ASN A 259 8.69 2.83 -19.37
N ALA A 260 8.05 1.66 -19.49
CA ALA A 260 6.66 1.45 -19.07
C ALA A 260 6.56 1.07 -17.58
N ARG A 261 7.66 0.67 -16.96
CA ARG A 261 7.72 0.31 -15.54
C ARG A 261 7.48 1.52 -14.65
N LEU A 262 6.74 1.32 -13.57
CA LEU A 262 6.45 2.34 -12.57
C LEU A 262 7.52 2.30 -11.46
N ASP A 263 7.94 3.46 -10.98
CA ASP A 263 8.83 3.57 -9.82
C ASP A 263 8.49 4.82 -9.00
N GLY A 264 8.82 4.79 -7.71
CA GLY A 264 8.39 5.78 -6.72
C GLY A 264 7.31 5.25 -5.78
N PRO A 265 6.91 6.05 -4.79
CA PRO A 265 5.88 5.64 -3.82
C PRO A 265 4.49 5.65 -4.45
N PHE A 266 3.92 4.48 -4.75
CA PHE A 266 2.57 4.39 -5.33
C PHE A 266 1.80 3.14 -4.91
N THR A 267 0.48 3.33 -4.76
CA THR A 267 -0.53 2.29 -4.88
C THR A 267 -1.52 2.72 -5.96
N ALA A 268 -1.81 1.85 -6.92
CA ALA A 268 -2.77 2.13 -7.99
C ALA A 268 -3.85 1.05 -8.02
N VAL A 269 -5.10 1.46 -8.25
CA VAL A 269 -6.25 0.58 -8.42
C VAL A 269 -6.85 0.84 -9.80
N ILE A 270 -6.89 -0.20 -10.64
CA ILE A 270 -7.37 -0.13 -12.01
C ILE A 270 -8.66 -0.95 -12.11
N GLY A 271 -9.68 -0.32 -12.67
CA GLY A 271 -10.89 -0.98 -13.15
C GLY A 271 -10.83 -1.07 -14.66
N TYR A 272 -11.08 -2.25 -15.22
CA TYR A 272 -10.96 -2.48 -16.65
C TYR A 272 -12.08 -3.38 -17.18
N ASP A 273 -12.79 -2.90 -18.20
CA ASP A 273 -13.71 -3.71 -19.01
C ASP A 273 -13.06 -4.12 -20.33
N SER A 274 -12.77 -5.41 -20.43
CA SER A 274 -12.23 -6.03 -21.65
C SER A 274 -13.29 -6.26 -22.74
N GLY A 275 -14.56 -5.97 -22.45
CA GLY A 275 -15.72 -6.36 -23.25
C GLY A 275 -16.34 -7.64 -22.72
N ASP A 276 -15.56 -8.72 -22.62
CA ASP A 276 -16.05 -10.03 -22.18
C ASP A 276 -16.02 -10.20 -20.65
N ASP A 277 -15.16 -9.46 -19.96
CA ASP A 277 -14.91 -9.61 -18.53
C ASP A 277 -14.54 -8.27 -17.88
N LEU A 278 -14.76 -8.16 -16.57
CA LEU A 278 -14.41 -7.00 -15.74
C LEU A 278 -13.31 -7.37 -14.76
N TYR A 279 -12.29 -6.51 -14.66
CA TYR A 279 -11.14 -6.71 -13.79
C TYR A 279 -11.02 -5.59 -12.75
N LEU A 280 -10.83 -5.98 -11.50
CA LEU A 280 -10.34 -5.11 -10.43
C LEU A 280 -8.90 -5.48 -10.11
N ILE A 281 -8.01 -4.51 -10.27
CA ILE A 281 -6.58 -4.71 -10.21
C ILE A 281 -6.01 -3.74 -9.17
N ALA A 282 -5.08 -4.21 -8.33
CA ALA A 282 -4.33 -3.36 -7.42
C ALA A 282 -2.82 -3.60 -7.57
N LEU A 283 -2.04 -2.53 -7.51
CA LEU A 283 -0.60 -2.52 -7.70
C LEU A 283 0.03 -1.83 -6.50
N ALA A 284 1.09 -2.40 -5.93
CA ALA A 284 1.92 -1.75 -4.92
C ALA A 284 3.35 -1.59 -5.42
N ASP A 285 3.96 -0.43 -5.16
CA ASP A 285 5.36 -0.20 -5.49
C ASP A 285 6.30 -1.19 -4.79
N ARG A 286 7.50 -1.38 -5.34
CA ARG A 286 8.50 -2.35 -4.86
C ARG A 286 8.92 -2.17 -3.40
N SER A 287 8.79 -0.96 -2.87
CA SER A 287 9.13 -0.61 -1.48
C SER A 287 7.89 -0.45 -0.62
N LYS A 288 6.69 -0.58 -1.17
CA LYS A 288 5.38 -0.43 -0.52
C LYS A 288 5.33 0.78 0.40
N PHE A 289 5.54 1.96 -0.18
CA PHE A 289 5.48 3.22 0.56
C PHE A 289 4.05 3.70 0.82
N ARG A 290 3.08 3.10 0.14
CA ARG A 290 1.66 3.40 0.27
C ARG A 290 0.91 2.11 0.63
N PRO A 291 -0.09 2.18 1.51
CA PRO A 291 -0.85 1.00 1.89
C PRO A 291 -1.69 0.50 0.71
N ALA A 292 -1.90 -0.80 0.71
CA ALA A 292 -2.82 -1.49 -0.19
C ALA A 292 -3.42 -2.66 0.59
N ILE A 293 -4.68 -2.49 1.00
CA ILE A 293 -5.45 -3.47 1.75
C ILE A 293 -6.39 -4.16 0.78
N ILE A 294 -6.38 -5.49 0.80
CA ILE A 294 -7.26 -6.31 -0.02
C ILE A 294 -8.26 -7.00 0.91
N GLY A 295 -9.49 -7.16 0.45
CA GLY A 295 -10.48 -7.93 1.18
C GLY A 295 -11.39 -8.74 0.28
N GLU A 296 -12.03 -9.74 0.86
CA GLU A 296 -13.10 -10.48 0.21
C GLU A 296 -14.17 -10.89 1.24
N ASP A 297 -15.42 -10.90 0.80
CA ASP A 297 -16.54 -11.54 1.51
C ASP A 297 -17.35 -12.41 0.53
N ASP A 298 -18.54 -12.85 0.92
CA ASP A 298 -19.38 -13.72 0.08
C ASP A 298 -19.84 -13.06 -1.23
N ASN A 299 -19.85 -11.73 -1.30
CA ASN A 299 -20.42 -10.96 -2.40
C ASN A 299 -19.39 -10.18 -3.20
N PHE A 300 -18.31 -9.70 -2.58
CA PHE A 300 -17.45 -8.66 -3.14
C PHE A 300 -15.96 -8.95 -2.92
N TYR A 301 -15.16 -8.44 -3.84
CA TYR A 301 -13.72 -8.25 -3.70
C TYR A 301 -13.43 -6.76 -3.49
N TYR A 302 -12.49 -6.46 -2.61
CA TYR A 302 -12.19 -5.10 -2.17
C TYR A 302 -10.70 -4.77 -2.33
N VAL A 303 -10.43 -3.52 -2.66
CA VAL A 303 -9.11 -2.88 -2.58
C VAL A 303 -9.31 -1.55 -1.86
N ALA A 304 -8.55 -1.27 -0.82
CA ALA A 304 -8.69 -0.06 -0.01
C ALA A 304 -7.34 0.48 0.48
N SER A 305 -7.32 1.74 0.91
CA SER A 305 -6.16 2.34 1.55
C SER A 305 -6.05 1.98 3.02
N GLU A 306 -7.19 1.78 3.68
CA GLU A 306 -7.29 1.32 5.06
C GLU A 306 -8.37 0.24 5.22
N GLU A 307 -8.19 -0.62 6.23
CA GLU A 307 -9.14 -1.71 6.51
C GLU A 307 -10.52 -1.21 6.93
N ASN A 308 -10.61 -0.04 7.55
CA ASN A 308 -11.90 0.54 7.99
C ASN A 308 -12.85 0.82 6.82
N GLU A 309 -12.36 1.12 5.62
CA GLU A 309 -13.19 1.29 4.42
C GLU A 309 -13.91 -0.02 4.06
N ILE A 310 -13.19 -1.15 4.15
CA ILE A 310 -13.74 -2.49 3.87
C ILE A 310 -14.71 -2.90 4.98
N ARG A 311 -14.31 -2.70 6.24
CA ARG A 311 -15.11 -3.11 7.42
C ARG A 311 -16.40 -2.32 7.56
N GLU A 312 -16.46 -1.09 7.06
CA GLU A 312 -17.69 -0.30 6.99
C GLU A 312 -18.75 -0.98 6.11
N ILE A 313 -18.31 -1.60 5.01
CA ILE A 313 -19.18 -2.26 4.04
C ILE A 313 -19.45 -3.71 4.47
N SER A 314 -18.41 -4.39 4.95
CA SER A 314 -18.44 -5.80 5.34
C SER A 314 -17.62 -6.03 6.61
N PRO A 315 -18.24 -5.94 7.79
CA PRO A 315 -17.55 -6.08 9.08
C PRO A 315 -16.80 -7.40 9.23
N ASN A 316 -17.27 -8.47 8.58
CA ASN A 316 -16.72 -9.82 8.67
C ASN A 316 -15.81 -10.21 7.51
N ALA A 317 -15.51 -9.30 6.57
CA ALA A 317 -14.65 -9.58 5.43
C ALA A 317 -13.31 -10.21 5.85
N LYS A 318 -12.78 -11.13 5.04
CA LYS A 318 -11.39 -11.53 5.17
C LYS A 318 -10.52 -10.39 4.62
N VAL A 319 -9.50 -9.97 5.36
CA VAL A 319 -8.67 -8.82 4.98
C VAL A 319 -7.19 -9.19 5.09
N TRP A 320 -6.40 -8.79 4.10
CA TRP A 320 -4.95 -8.89 4.09
C TRP A 320 -4.34 -7.66 3.41
N THR A 321 -3.01 -7.55 3.38
CA THR A 321 -2.32 -6.47 2.68
C THR A 321 -1.49 -7.02 1.53
N LEU A 322 -1.23 -6.25 0.47
CA LEU A 322 -0.30 -6.67 -0.59
C LEU A 322 1.13 -6.82 -0.06
N LYS A 323 1.93 -7.70 -0.70
CA LYS A 323 3.39 -7.69 -0.52
C LYS A 323 4.00 -6.49 -1.25
N PRO A 324 5.17 -5.99 -0.81
CA PRO A 324 5.95 -5.04 -1.59
C PRO A 324 6.25 -5.54 -3.00
N GLY A 325 6.03 -4.68 -4.01
CA GLY A 325 6.23 -5.02 -5.42
C GLY A 325 5.32 -6.13 -5.94
N SER A 326 4.13 -6.30 -5.35
CA SER A 326 3.14 -7.29 -5.77
C SER A 326 1.87 -6.64 -6.32
N TYR A 327 0.95 -7.47 -6.79
CA TYR A 327 -0.31 -7.06 -7.38
C TYR A 327 -1.44 -8.03 -7.06
N PHE A 328 -2.66 -7.48 -6.97
CA PHE A 328 -3.90 -8.24 -6.89
C PHE A 328 -4.68 -8.10 -8.19
N ILE A 329 -5.30 -9.18 -8.64
CA ILE A 329 -6.19 -9.20 -9.81
C ILE A 329 -7.39 -10.08 -9.48
N ALA A 330 -8.59 -9.50 -9.54
CA ALA A 330 -9.85 -10.22 -9.55
C ALA A 330 -10.60 -9.97 -10.86
N SER A 331 -11.22 -11.03 -11.36
CA SER A 331 -12.08 -11.04 -12.54
C SER A 331 -13.51 -11.36 -12.12
N LEU A 332 -14.49 -10.69 -12.72
CA LEU A 332 -15.91 -10.96 -12.48
C LEU A 332 -16.27 -12.40 -12.84
N ASN A 333 -15.74 -12.91 -13.95
CA ASN A 333 -16.05 -14.24 -14.46
C ASN A 333 -15.21 -15.37 -13.86
N LYS A 334 -13.93 -15.10 -13.55
CA LYS A 334 -12.93 -16.11 -13.15
C LYS A 334 -12.60 -16.08 -11.65
N GLY A 335 -13.04 -15.07 -10.90
CA GLY A 335 -12.65 -14.88 -9.51
C GLY A 335 -11.24 -14.31 -9.39
N VAL A 336 -10.54 -14.63 -8.31
CA VAL A 336 -9.18 -14.10 -8.07
C VAL A 336 -8.17 -14.81 -8.97
N ILE A 337 -7.42 -14.03 -9.75
CA ILE A 337 -6.32 -14.49 -10.60
C ILE A 337 -4.99 -14.38 -9.84
N SER A 338 -4.80 -13.30 -9.09
CA SER A 338 -3.63 -13.11 -8.21
C SER A 338 -4.06 -12.49 -6.89
N TYR A 339 -3.65 -13.10 -5.78
CA TYR A 339 -3.91 -12.59 -4.43
C TYR A 339 -2.88 -11.55 -3.95
N GLY A 340 -1.77 -11.39 -4.68
CA GLY A 340 -0.61 -10.60 -4.24
C GLY A 340 0.21 -11.23 -3.11
N ARG A 341 -0.18 -12.43 -2.66
CA ARG A 341 0.49 -13.27 -1.66
C ARG A 341 0.23 -14.74 -1.93
N ASP A 342 1.07 -15.59 -1.36
CA ASP A 342 0.86 -17.03 -1.33
C ASP A 342 -0.33 -17.39 -0.44
N GLU A 343 -1.13 -18.38 -0.84
CA GLU A 343 -2.36 -18.76 -0.12
C GLU A 343 -2.11 -19.20 1.33
N VAL A 344 -0.94 -19.77 1.62
CA VAL A 344 -0.55 -20.17 2.98
C VAL A 344 -0.43 -18.93 3.87
N GLU A 345 0.14 -17.84 3.36
CA GLU A 345 0.23 -16.57 4.10
C GLU A 345 -1.14 -15.92 4.26
N LEU A 346 -2.06 -16.07 3.30
CA LEU A 346 -3.41 -15.54 3.44
C LEU A 346 -4.16 -16.14 4.63
N LYS A 347 -3.80 -17.35 5.06
CA LYS A 347 -4.39 -18.02 6.24
C LYS A 347 -3.78 -17.53 7.56
N SER A 348 -2.65 -16.83 7.52
CA SER A 348 -2.00 -16.31 8.73
C SER A 348 -2.56 -14.98 9.20
N PHE A 349 -3.25 -14.22 8.33
CA PHE A 349 -3.90 -12.96 8.69
C PHE A 349 -5.02 -13.18 9.72
N SER A 350 -5.14 -12.23 10.62
CA SER A 350 -6.02 -12.33 11.77
C SER A 350 -7.49 -12.37 11.36
N SER A 351 -8.29 -13.08 12.14
CA SER A 351 -9.75 -13.07 12.00
C SER A 351 -10.33 -11.66 12.21
N PRO A 352 -11.58 -11.40 11.79
CA PRO A 352 -12.23 -10.11 11.99
C PRO A 352 -12.10 -9.57 13.43
N PRO A 353 -11.90 -8.25 13.59
CA PRO A 353 -11.78 -7.62 14.91
C PRO A 353 -13.02 -7.83 15.78
N ILE A 354 -12.83 -7.78 17.09
CA ILE A 354 -13.95 -7.64 18.03
C ILE A 354 -14.24 -6.15 18.14
N PHE A 355 -15.39 -5.70 17.63
CA PHE A 355 -15.76 -4.29 17.67
C PHE A 355 -16.43 -3.87 18.98
N ALA A 356 -17.27 -4.71 19.58
CA ALA A 356 -18.03 -4.34 20.77
C ALA A 356 -17.87 -5.38 21.89
N PRO A 357 -17.27 -5.03 23.04
CA PRO A 357 -17.33 -5.85 24.24
C PRO A 357 -18.68 -5.67 24.96
N LYS A 358 -18.96 -6.54 25.94
CA LYS A 358 -20.18 -6.45 26.77
C LYS A 358 -20.26 -5.18 27.63
N VAL A 359 -19.10 -4.67 28.07
CA VAL A 359 -18.98 -3.49 28.93
C VAL A 359 -17.91 -2.59 28.33
N TYR A 360 -18.25 -1.32 28.13
CA TYR A 360 -17.35 -0.29 27.62
C TYR A 360 -17.71 1.07 28.23
N ASP A 361 -16.76 1.99 28.18
CA ASP A 361 -16.89 3.35 28.69
C ASP A 361 -17.26 4.33 27.58
N ILE A 362 -16.75 4.10 26.37
CA ILE A 362 -16.92 4.97 25.21
C ILE A 362 -17.33 4.12 24.00
N ASP A 363 -18.34 4.58 23.26
CA ASP A 363 -18.71 4.04 21.94
C ASP A 363 -18.23 4.99 20.85
N ALA A 364 -17.30 4.53 20.00
CA ALA A 364 -16.64 5.39 19.03
C ALA A 364 -17.39 5.54 17.69
N ARG A 365 -18.56 4.91 17.49
CA ARG A 365 -19.24 4.87 16.16
C ARG A 365 -19.48 6.25 15.52
N ASN A 366 -19.83 7.25 16.33
CA ASN A 366 -20.20 8.60 15.88
C ASN A 366 -19.25 9.67 16.44
N VAL A 367 -18.04 9.26 16.80
CA VAL A 367 -17.05 10.12 17.45
C VAL A 367 -15.91 10.32 16.47
N ASP A 368 -15.41 11.55 16.32
CA ASP A 368 -14.21 11.75 15.51
C ASP A 368 -12.92 11.40 16.28
N TYR A 369 -11.78 11.32 15.59
CA TYR A 369 -10.54 10.89 16.23
C TYR A 369 -10.03 11.85 17.32
N LYS A 370 -10.33 13.15 17.24
CA LYS A 370 -9.94 14.14 18.25
C LYS A 370 -10.85 14.03 19.46
N GLU A 371 -12.15 14.01 19.22
CA GLU A 371 -13.16 13.86 20.25
C GLU A 371 -12.94 12.56 21.03
N LEU A 372 -12.57 11.46 20.36
CA LEU A 372 -12.27 10.20 21.04
C LEU A 372 -11.12 10.34 22.04
N ASN A 373 -10.05 11.06 21.68
CA ASN A 373 -8.95 11.32 22.61
C ASN A 373 -9.40 12.18 23.81
N GLU A 374 -10.25 13.17 23.58
CA GLU A 374 -10.82 14.03 24.63
C GLU A 374 -11.71 13.23 25.60
N LEU A 375 -12.54 12.32 25.08
CA LEU A 375 -13.37 11.43 25.88
C LEU A 375 -12.53 10.48 26.73
N ILE A 376 -11.45 9.90 26.19
CA ILE A 376 -10.54 9.06 26.98
C ILE A 376 -9.91 9.89 28.12
N VAL A 377 -9.43 11.10 27.82
CA VAL A 377 -8.87 12.02 28.83
C VAL A 377 -9.93 12.37 29.88
N HIS A 378 -11.19 12.58 29.48
CA HIS A 378 -12.28 12.89 30.39
C HIS A 378 -12.52 11.75 31.40
N GLU A 379 -12.60 10.50 30.91
CA GLU A 379 -12.79 9.33 31.76
C GLU A 379 -11.63 9.15 32.76
N VAL A 380 -10.40 9.41 32.33
CA VAL A 380 -9.23 9.38 33.23
C VAL A 380 -9.32 10.47 34.29
N LYS A 381 -9.74 11.69 33.93
CA LYS A 381 -9.92 12.79 34.88
C LYS A 381 -11.02 12.52 35.91
N ARG A 382 -12.00 11.66 35.59
CA ARG A 382 -13.00 11.15 36.54
C ARG A 382 -12.46 10.07 37.48
N GLY A 383 -11.18 9.72 37.37
CA GLY A 383 -10.49 8.78 38.26
C GLY A 383 -10.31 7.37 37.69
N LYS A 384 -10.73 7.11 36.44
CA LYS A 384 -10.50 5.78 35.84
C LYS A 384 -9.02 5.55 35.55
N LYS A 385 -8.57 4.34 35.84
CA LYS A 385 -7.24 3.83 35.49
C LYS A 385 -7.25 2.93 34.26
N GLU A 386 -8.44 2.46 33.89
CA GLU A 386 -8.70 1.65 32.72
C GLU A 386 -9.89 2.24 31.97
N VAL A 387 -9.73 2.45 30.66
CA VAL A 387 -10.77 2.98 29.76
C VAL A 387 -10.96 2.01 28.61
N THR A 388 -12.18 1.58 28.38
CA THR A 388 -12.57 0.65 27.33
C THR A 388 -13.39 1.35 26.26
N VAL A 389 -12.90 1.29 25.03
CA VAL A 389 -13.50 1.92 23.85
C VAL A 389 -14.00 0.84 22.90
N ALA A 390 -15.30 0.88 22.62
CA ALA A 390 -15.95 0.04 21.62
C ALA A 390 -15.98 0.72 20.25
N ASN A 391 -16.10 -0.09 19.20
CA ASN A 391 -16.35 0.28 17.81
C ASN A 391 -15.31 1.23 17.23
N VAL A 392 -14.04 1.02 17.56
CA VAL A 392 -12.93 1.77 16.97
C VAL A 392 -12.85 1.40 15.48
N MET A 393 -13.00 2.37 14.60
CA MET A 393 -13.07 2.16 13.15
C MET A 393 -12.22 3.17 12.37
N GLY A 394 -10.89 3.06 12.50
CA GLY A 394 -9.92 3.92 11.83
C GLY A 394 -9.66 5.27 12.52
N HIS A 395 -10.00 5.41 13.80
CA HIS A 395 -9.65 6.61 14.57
C HIS A 395 -8.13 6.74 14.69
N ARG A 396 -7.62 7.87 14.20
CA ARG A 396 -6.18 8.15 14.10
C ARG A 396 -5.63 8.78 15.37
N TYR A 397 -4.32 8.70 15.55
CA TYR A 397 -3.62 9.44 16.60
C TYR A 397 -4.12 9.13 18.02
N ILE A 398 -4.75 7.98 18.25
CA ILE A 398 -5.23 7.61 19.59
C ILE A 398 -4.03 7.54 20.53
N GLY A 399 -4.08 8.25 21.65
CA GLY A 399 -2.99 8.29 22.63
C GLY A 399 -1.99 9.42 22.42
N ILE A 400 -2.02 10.10 21.27
CA ILE A 400 -1.10 11.22 21.03
C ILE A 400 -1.38 12.33 22.05
N ASN A 401 -0.33 12.93 22.61
CA ASN A 401 -0.41 14.01 23.61
C ASN A 401 -1.05 13.64 24.97
N PHE A 402 -1.31 12.37 25.29
CA PHE A 402 -1.85 11.99 26.61
C PHE A 402 -1.05 12.58 27.77
N LYS A 403 0.29 12.54 27.69
CA LYS A 403 1.17 13.14 28.69
C LYS A 403 0.92 14.64 28.89
N ARG A 404 0.74 15.39 27.81
CA ARG A 404 0.43 16.83 27.83
C ARG A 404 -0.89 17.13 28.53
N PHE A 405 -1.85 16.20 28.47
CA PHE A 405 -3.15 16.31 29.13
C PHE A 405 -3.18 15.73 30.55
N GLY A 406 -2.02 15.35 31.10
CA GLY A 406 -1.91 14.76 32.45
C GLY A 406 -2.36 13.31 32.53
N VAL A 407 -2.52 12.62 31.39
CA VAL A 407 -2.83 11.20 31.32
C VAL A 407 -1.52 10.41 31.35
N SER A 408 -1.38 9.55 32.35
CA SER A 408 -0.16 8.79 32.61
C SER A 408 -0.50 7.50 33.37
N ASN A 409 0.21 6.41 33.04
CA ASN A 409 0.04 5.09 33.65
C ASN A 409 -1.42 4.58 33.60
N ILE A 410 -2.09 4.77 32.45
CA ILE A 410 -3.45 4.26 32.23
C ILE A 410 -3.44 3.03 31.31
N ARG A 411 -4.48 2.21 31.44
CA ARG A 411 -4.81 1.16 30.49
C ARG A 411 -5.91 1.62 29.55
N VAL A 412 -5.70 1.48 28.25
CA VAL A 412 -6.72 1.72 27.22
C VAL A 412 -6.98 0.43 26.45
N ASN A 413 -8.21 -0.06 26.51
CA ASN A 413 -8.67 -1.19 25.72
C ASN A 413 -9.41 -0.67 24.50
N LEU A 414 -8.94 -1.01 23.30
CA LEU A 414 -9.51 -0.58 22.03
C LEU A 414 -10.09 -1.81 21.32
N TYR A 415 -11.38 -1.79 21.01
CA TYR A 415 -12.07 -2.87 20.30
C TYR A 415 -12.39 -2.42 18.87
N GLY A 416 -11.80 -3.08 17.87
CA GLY A 416 -11.97 -2.78 16.45
C GLY A 416 -10.65 -2.55 15.71
N VAL A 417 -10.66 -1.65 14.72
CA VAL A 417 -9.50 -1.28 13.91
C VAL A 417 -9.00 0.10 14.33
N ALA A 418 -7.82 0.19 14.95
CA ALA A 418 -7.21 1.48 15.26
C ALA A 418 -6.59 2.09 14.00
N GLY A 419 -6.81 3.40 13.77
CA GLY A 419 -6.26 4.11 12.62
C GLY A 419 -4.78 4.46 12.77
N ASN A 420 -4.25 5.15 11.77
CA ASN A 420 -2.82 5.48 11.69
C ASN A 420 -2.31 6.24 12.92
N ALA A 421 -1.03 6.08 13.21
CA ALA A 421 -0.33 6.83 14.25
C ALA A 421 -0.87 6.61 15.67
N MET A 422 -1.45 5.44 15.94
CA MET A 422 -1.87 5.06 17.28
C MET A 422 -0.67 4.83 18.20
N ALA A 423 -0.75 5.36 19.43
CA ALA A 423 0.29 5.30 20.46
C ALA A 423 1.65 5.91 20.07
N ASN A 424 1.67 6.80 19.08
CA ASN A 424 2.87 7.58 18.76
C ASN A 424 3.22 8.49 19.93
N LEU A 425 4.53 8.63 20.20
CA LEU A 425 5.07 9.41 21.32
C LEU A 425 4.63 8.92 22.73
N ASN A 426 4.09 7.69 22.85
CA ASN A 426 3.67 7.18 24.15
C ASN A 426 4.87 7.03 25.11
N GLU A 427 4.69 7.43 26.37
CA GLU A 427 5.75 7.41 27.39
C GLU A 427 5.53 6.34 28.47
N ASP A 428 4.30 6.13 28.91
CA ASP A 428 4.01 5.33 30.11
C ASP A 428 2.63 4.65 30.13
N ASN A 429 1.84 4.77 29.06
CA ASN A 429 0.49 4.18 29.00
C ASN A 429 0.51 2.78 28.36
N TYR A 430 -0.57 2.03 28.62
CA TYR A 430 -0.74 0.64 28.23
C TYR A 430 -1.92 0.53 27.28
N PHE A 431 -1.69 0.17 26.01
CA PHE A 431 -2.73 0.00 25.01
C PHE A 431 -2.95 -1.49 24.70
N TYR A 432 -4.20 -1.92 24.68
CA TYR A 432 -4.61 -3.27 24.29
C TYR A 432 -5.62 -3.18 23.16
N VAL A 433 -5.25 -3.62 21.97
CA VAL A 433 -6.09 -3.56 20.76
C VAL A 433 -6.64 -4.93 20.44
N TYR A 434 -7.93 -5.13 20.69
CA TYR A 434 -8.68 -6.34 20.37
C TYR A 434 -9.09 -6.35 18.89
N GLY A 435 -8.09 -6.25 18.01
CA GLY A 435 -8.24 -6.15 16.58
C GLY A 435 -6.94 -5.70 15.91
N ASN A 436 -7.06 -5.00 14.78
CA ASN A 436 -5.93 -4.61 13.94
C ASN A 436 -5.53 -3.14 14.16
N VAL A 437 -4.29 -2.80 13.83
CA VAL A 437 -3.80 -1.41 13.80
C VAL A 437 -3.33 -1.05 12.41
N ALA A 438 -3.67 0.15 11.94
CA ALA A 438 -3.21 0.69 10.67
C ALA A 438 -1.74 1.17 10.75
N ASP A 439 -1.28 1.83 9.68
CA ASP A 439 0.14 2.17 9.49
C ASP A 439 0.69 3.10 10.58
N ASP A 440 2.01 3.08 10.74
CA ASP A 440 2.76 4.01 11.58
C ASP A 440 2.36 3.97 13.06
N CYS A 441 1.94 2.80 13.56
CA CYS A 441 1.63 2.60 14.97
C CYS A 441 2.91 2.60 15.81
N CYS A 442 2.89 3.29 16.95
CA CYS A 442 3.98 3.40 17.93
C CYS A 442 5.24 4.13 17.43
N ASP A 443 5.09 5.12 16.53
CA ASP A 443 6.22 5.97 16.14
C ASP A 443 6.78 6.74 17.35
N THR A 444 8.09 6.75 17.48
CA THR A 444 8.82 7.50 18.52
C THR A 444 8.31 7.17 19.94
N MET A 445 7.85 5.94 20.19
CA MET A 445 7.41 5.53 21.54
C MET A 445 8.61 5.48 22.52
N HIS A 446 8.46 6.11 23.68
CA HIS A 446 9.48 6.31 24.71
C HIS A 446 9.26 5.48 25.99
N GLY A 447 8.18 4.71 26.05
CA GLY A 447 7.91 3.76 27.14
C GLY A 447 6.45 3.30 27.13
N GLY A 448 6.06 2.58 28.17
CA GLY A 448 4.75 1.91 28.24
C GLY A 448 4.72 0.59 27.47
N LYS A 449 3.50 0.10 27.20
CA LYS A 449 3.29 -1.18 26.50
C LYS A 449 2.14 -1.09 25.50
N VAL A 450 2.31 -1.66 24.32
CA VAL A 450 1.23 -1.82 23.33
C VAL A 450 1.07 -3.29 22.97
N VAL A 451 -0.14 -3.81 23.09
CA VAL A 451 -0.51 -5.18 22.78
C VAL A 451 -1.55 -5.18 21.68
N ILE A 452 -1.27 -5.86 20.58
CA ILE A 452 -2.12 -5.95 19.39
C ILE A 452 -2.53 -7.42 19.23
N TYR A 453 -3.81 -7.71 19.41
CA TYR A 453 -4.35 -9.07 19.32
C TYR A 453 -4.64 -9.51 17.87
N GLY A 454 -4.64 -8.59 16.92
CA GLY A 454 -4.69 -8.87 15.50
C GLY A 454 -3.36 -8.60 14.80
N ASP A 455 -3.46 -8.01 13.62
CA ASP A 455 -2.32 -7.65 12.76
C ASP A 455 -1.97 -6.16 12.87
N ALA A 456 -0.69 -5.85 12.68
CA ALA A 456 -0.19 -4.50 12.46
C ALA A 456 0.11 -4.27 10.98
N ARG A 457 -0.18 -3.08 10.47
CA ARG A 457 0.15 -2.70 9.08
C ARG A 457 1.58 -2.14 8.98
N ASP A 458 1.86 -1.35 7.95
CA ASP A 458 3.21 -0.97 7.58
C ASP A 458 3.79 0.04 8.61
N VAL A 459 5.11 0.08 8.75
CA VAL A 459 5.84 1.08 9.55
C VAL A 459 5.54 1.00 11.07
N LEU A 460 5.18 -0.18 11.58
CA LEU A 460 5.07 -0.41 13.02
C LEU A 460 6.40 -0.10 13.73
N ALA A 461 6.34 0.61 14.85
CA ALA A 461 7.48 0.91 15.73
C ALA A 461 8.60 1.71 15.04
N GLN A 462 8.24 2.63 14.14
CA GLN A 462 9.17 3.61 13.60
C GLN A 462 9.84 4.39 14.74
N THR A 463 11.16 4.56 14.65
CA THR A 463 11.99 5.29 15.64
C THR A 463 11.76 4.90 17.11
N PHE A 464 11.26 3.70 17.38
CA PHE A 464 10.92 3.22 18.72
C PHE A 464 12.14 3.23 19.64
N GLN A 465 12.00 3.81 20.85
CA GLN A 465 13.14 4.13 21.71
C GLN A 465 13.15 3.39 23.05
N ASN A 466 11.98 3.02 23.57
CA ASN A 466 11.85 2.31 24.84
C ASN A 466 10.43 1.79 25.07
N GLY A 467 10.28 0.74 25.87
CA GLY A 467 8.98 0.11 26.16
C GLY A 467 8.83 -1.24 25.48
N LYS A 468 7.59 -1.74 25.39
CA LYS A 468 7.28 -3.07 24.84
C LYS A 468 6.14 -2.99 23.83
N ILE A 469 6.32 -3.62 22.67
CA ILE A 469 5.27 -3.78 21.66
C ILE A 469 5.11 -5.26 21.36
N PHE A 470 3.90 -5.78 21.50
CA PHE A 470 3.56 -7.18 21.32
C PHE A 470 2.47 -7.32 20.25
N VAL A 471 2.77 -8.03 19.17
CA VAL A 471 1.83 -8.32 18.08
C VAL A 471 1.53 -9.82 18.06
N LYS A 472 0.25 -10.18 18.10
CA LYS A 472 -0.19 -11.58 17.98
C LYS A 472 -0.07 -12.08 16.54
N GLY A 473 -0.62 -11.29 15.61
CA GLY A 473 -0.68 -11.62 14.19
C GLY A 473 0.54 -11.15 13.42
N ASN A 474 0.30 -10.77 12.17
CA ASN A 474 1.32 -10.34 11.21
C ASN A 474 1.66 -8.85 11.39
N ALA A 475 2.83 -8.45 10.89
CA ALA A 475 3.23 -7.05 10.77
C ALA A 475 3.63 -6.72 9.32
N GLY A 476 3.43 -5.47 8.91
CA GLY A 476 3.68 -5.04 7.53
C GLY A 476 5.16 -4.81 7.18
N ASN A 477 5.38 -3.93 6.23
CA ASN A 477 6.68 -3.52 5.71
C ASN A 477 7.37 -2.52 6.64
N ARG A 478 8.72 -2.47 6.66
CA ARG A 478 9.53 -1.48 7.42
C ARG A 478 9.29 -1.45 8.93
N VAL A 479 8.97 -2.59 9.51
CA VAL A 479 8.76 -2.71 10.96
C VAL A 479 10.07 -2.45 11.71
N GLY A 480 10.03 -1.57 12.71
CA GLY A 480 11.20 -1.19 13.51
C GLY A 480 12.21 -0.30 12.78
N ILE A 481 11.81 0.38 11.70
CA ILE A 481 12.68 1.31 10.98
C ILE A 481 13.22 2.40 11.92
N GLN A 482 14.54 2.61 11.92
CA GLN A 482 15.26 3.55 12.78
C GLN A 482 15.02 3.36 14.30
N MET A 483 14.62 2.17 14.77
CA MET A 483 14.51 1.84 16.20
C MET A 483 15.85 2.06 16.91
N ARG A 484 15.86 2.67 18.11
CA ARG A 484 17.09 3.12 18.80
C ARG A 484 17.07 2.74 20.27
N GLU A 485 18.25 2.59 20.84
CA GLU A 485 18.47 2.37 22.27
C GLU A 485 19.37 3.48 22.80
N TYR A 486 19.11 3.93 24.03
CA TYR A 486 19.96 4.94 24.67
C TYR A 486 20.06 4.70 26.17
N LYS A 487 21.29 4.45 26.66
CA LYS A 487 21.59 4.15 28.06
C LYS A 487 20.76 2.96 28.58
N ASP A 488 19.93 3.19 29.59
CA ASP A 488 19.04 2.23 30.25
C ASP A 488 17.72 2.01 29.50
N LYS A 489 17.45 2.82 28.46
CA LYS A 489 16.25 2.73 27.63
C LYS A 489 16.45 1.76 26.49
N ARG A 490 15.82 0.58 26.59
CA ARG A 490 15.88 -0.50 25.59
C ARG A 490 14.47 -0.87 25.12
N PRO A 491 14.16 -0.70 23.83
CA PRO A 491 12.87 -1.11 23.29
C PRO A 491 12.85 -2.60 22.92
N TYR A 492 11.70 -3.26 23.18
CA TYR A 492 11.45 -4.66 22.85
C TYR A 492 10.20 -4.80 21.96
N LEU A 493 10.35 -5.45 20.81
CA LEU A 493 9.28 -5.73 19.85
C LEU A 493 9.16 -7.23 19.60
N ILE A 494 8.01 -7.82 19.92
CA ILE A 494 7.72 -9.25 19.70
C ILE A 494 6.58 -9.40 18.71
N ILE A 495 6.78 -10.19 17.65
CA ILE A 495 5.81 -10.41 16.58
C ILE A 495 5.53 -11.92 16.47
N GLY A 496 4.26 -12.29 16.64
CA GLY A 496 3.81 -13.68 16.64
C GLY A 496 3.71 -14.30 15.24
N GLY A 497 3.30 -13.51 14.25
CA GLY A 497 3.13 -13.93 12.85
C GLY A 497 4.34 -13.64 11.97
N ILE A 498 4.08 -13.25 10.72
CA ILE A 498 5.09 -12.91 9.72
C ILE A 498 5.33 -11.39 9.63
N VAL A 499 6.47 -10.99 9.05
CA VAL A 499 6.81 -9.61 8.73
C VAL A 499 7.17 -9.48 7.24
N ASP A 500 6.78 -8.38 6.60
CA ASP A 500 7.20 -8.10 5.20
C ASP A 500 8.66 -7.62 5.12
N ASP A 501 9.00 -6.94 4.02
CA ASP A 501 10.36 -6.47 3.73
C ASP A 501 10.82 -5.38 4.73
N TYR A 502 12.14 -5.14 4.74
CA TYR A 502 12.82 -4.07 5.47
C TYR A 502 12.64 -4.08 6.99
N LEU A 503 12.45 -5.26 7.59
CA LEU A 503 12.45 -5.41 9.05
C LEU A 503 13.76 -4.86 9.66
N GLY A 504 13.65 -3.93 10.60
CA GLY A 504 14.78 -3.35 11.32
C GLY A 504 15.71 -2.48 10.46
N GLU A 505 15.19 -1.88 9.38
CA GLU A 505 15.99 -0.98 8.55
C GLU A 505 16.52 0.21 9.36
N TYR A 506 17.81 0.54 9.22
CA TYR A 506 18.49 1.59 9.97
C TYR A 506 18.39 1.47 11.51
N MET A 507 18.14 0.26 12.02
CA MET A 507 18.08 0.00 13.45
C MET A 507 19.43 0.34 14.11
N ALA A 508 19.36 1.13 15.19
CA ALA A 508 20.51 1.61 15.96
C ALA A 508 20.51 1.10 17.40
N GLY A 509 19.57 0.22 17.78
CA GLY A 509 19.47 -0.34 19.12
C GLY A 509 18.14 -1.06 19.38
N GLY A 510 18.06 -1.77 20.51
CA GLY A 510 16.87 -2.50 20.92
C GLY A 510 16.83 -3.96 20.46
N VAL A 511 15.68 -4.61 20.67
CA VAL A 511 15.49 -6.05 20.43
C VAL A 511 14.20 -6.31 19.68
N ILE A 512 14.30 -7.03 18.56
CA ILE A 512 13.15 -7.52 17.78
C ILE A 512 13.15 -9.05 17.80
N VAL A 513 11.99 -9.67 18.04
CA VAL A 513 11.79 -11.12 17.95
C VAL A 513 10.61 -11.41 17.00
N VAL A 514 10.84 -12.24 15.99
CA VAL A 514 9.82 -12.74 15.05
C VAL A 514 9.65 -14.24 15.23
N LEU A 515 8.43 -14.65 15.59
CA LEU A 515 8.12 -16.03 15.95
C LEU A 515 7.57 -16.84 14.77
N GLY A 516 6.82 -16.26 13.82
CA GLY A 516 6.29 -17.02 12.69
C GLY A 516 5.42 -18.21 13.09
N THR A 517 4.56 -18.06 14.10
CA THR A 517 3.78 -19.16 14.70
C THR A 517 2.68 -19.72 13.81
N THR A 518 2.36 -19.01 12.73
CA THR A 518 1.28 -19.30 11.79
C THR A 518 1.75 -19.94 10.48
N ILE A 519 3.07 -20.10 10.30
CA ILE A 519 3.67 -20.62 9.07
C ILE A 519 4.83 -21.59 9.36
N ASN A 520 5.19 -22.40 8.36
CA ASN A 520 6.30 -23.36 8.44
C ASN A 520 7.51 -22.96 7.57
N HIS A 521 7.50 -21.75 7.00
CA HIS A 521 8.61 -21.21 6.21
C HIS A 521 9.20 -19.97 6.89
N GLU A 522 10.08 -19.26 6.19
CA GLU A 522 10.73 -18.04 6.69
C GLU A 522 9.68 -16.96 7.00
N PRO A 523 9.60 -16.44 8.25
CA PRO A 523 8.56 -15.50 8.67
C PRO A 523 8.92 -14.04 8.39
N VAL A 524 9.80 -13.79 7.44
CA VAL A 524 10.27 -12.46 7.07
C VAL A 524 10.38 -12.30 5.56
N GLY A 525 10.13 -11.07 5.09
CA GLY A 525 10.44 -10.61 3.75
C GLY A 525 11.93 -10.38 3.52
N ASN A 526 12.24 -9.55 2.54
CA ASN A 526 13.60 -9.22 2.11
C ASN A 526 14.19 -8.04 2.88
N PHE A 527 15.49 -7.80 2.68
CA PHE A 527 16.21 -6.61 3.16
C PHE A 527 16.25 -6.44 4.70
N VAL A 528 16.18 -7.54 5.44
CA VAL A 528 16.20 -7.54 6.92
C VAL A 528 17.49 -6.91 7.44
N GLY A 529 17.38 -5.93 8.34
CA GLY A 529 18.52 -5.24 8.96
C GLY A 529 19.31 -4.35 8.00
N SER A 530 18.74 -3.91 6.89
CA SER A 530 19.43 -3.01 5.95
C SER A 530 19.85 -1.71 6.65
N GLY A 531 21.14 -1.37 6.61
CA GLY A 531 21.67 -0.17 7.28
C GLY A 531 21.68 -0.25 8.81
N MET A 532 21.52 -1.43 9.40
CA MET A 532 21.56 -1.63 10.86
C MET A 532 22.95 -1.33 11.43
N VAL A 533 22.99 -0.47 12.45
CA VAL A 533 24.21 -0.04 13.16
C VAL A 533 24.20 -0.40 14.66
N GLY A 534 23.07 -0.88 15.18
CA GLY A 534 22.95 -1.37 16.56
C GLY A 534 21.71 -2.24 16.77
N GLY A 535 21.62 -2.90 17.92
CA GLY A 535 20.48 -3.75 18.28
C GLY A 535 20.63 -5.22 17.88
N ARG A 536 19.57 -6.00 18.10
CA ARG A 536 19.51 -7.46 17.84
C ARG A 536 18.15 -7.86 17.27
N ILE A 537 18.15 -8.66 16.21
CA ILE A 537 16.94 -9.24 15.62
C ILE A 537 17.04 -10.76 15.72
N TYR A 538 16.03 -11.40 16.31
CA TYR A 538 15.91 -12.84 16.44
C TYR A 538 14.74 -13.33 15.61
N ILE A 539 14.99 -14.22 14.65
CA ILE A 539 13.97 -14.81 13.80
C ILE A 539 13.94 -16.30 14.05
N ARG A 540 12.81 -16.84 14.51
CA ARG A 540 12.67 -18.28 14.77
C ARG A 540 12.82 -19.06 13.46
N GLY A 541 13.69 -20.06 13.47
CA GLY A 541 14.03 -20.83 12.27
C GLY A 541 15.15 -20.21 11.43
N LYS A 542 15.47 -20.89 10.32
CA LYS A 542 16.56 -20.50 9.41
C LYS A 542 16.03 -19.53 8.35
N VAL A 543 16.75 -18.44 8.11
CA VAL A 543 16.47 -17.46 7.05
C VAL A 543 17.59 -17.47 6.01
N SER A 544 17.21 -17.38 4.75
CA SER A 544 18.10 -17.27 3.60
C SER A 544 18.96 -16.02 3.72
N LEU A 545 20.26 -16.19 3.50
CA LEU A 545 21.20 -15.08 3.51
C LEU A 545 20.89 -14.03 2.45
N SER A 546 20.21 -14.41 1.34
CA SER A 546 19.76 -13.47 0.31
C SER A 546 18.69 -12.48 0.78
N LYS A 547 18.06 -12.72 1.94
CA LYS A 547 17.08 -11.78 2.55
C LYS A 547 17.73 -10.76 3.47
N ILE A 548 19.01 -10.91 3.81
CA ILE A 548 19.66 -10.08 4.83
C ILE A 548 20.37 -8.89 4.19
N GLY A 549 20.04 -7.70 4.69
CA GLY A 549 20.57 -6.43 4.22
C GLY A 549 20.24 -6.14 2.75
N LEU A 550 20.59 -4.93 2.34
CA LEU A 550 20.76 -4.63 0.94
C LEU A 550 22.05 -5.35 0.51
N GLN A 551 22.04 -6.15 -0.56
CA GLN A 551 23.28 -6.76 -1.08
C GLN A 551 23.48 -6.32 -2.52
N PRO A 552 24.74 -6.27 -2.99
CA PRO A 552 25.03 -5.97 -4.38
C PRO A 552 24.32 -6.94 -5.33
N PRO A 553 23.91 -6.49 -6.54
CA PRO A 553 23.36 -7.36 -7.56
C PRO A 553 24.33 -8.50 -7.92
N LYS A 554 23.81 -9.71 -8.16
CA LYS A 554 24.63 -10.89 -8.49
C LYS A 554 25.58 -10.65 -9.67
N ILE A 555 25.16 -9.88 -10.67
CA ILE A 555 25.99 -9.55 -11.83
C ILE A 555 27.22 -8.70 -11.47
N GLU A 556 27.09 -7.80 -10.50
CA GLU A 556 28.23 -7.01 -10.01
C GLU A 556 29.21 -7.88 -9.25
N ILE A 557 28.70 -8.81 -8.43
CA ILE A 557 29.53 -9.78 -7.71
C ILE A 557 30.30 -10.67 -8.70
N VAL A 558 29.63 -11.21 -9.71
CA VAL A 558 30.29 -12.06 -10.72
C VAL A 558 31.34 -11.28 -11.51
N ARG A 559 31.08 -10.01 -11.85
CA ARG A 559 32.07 -9.13 -12.50
C ARG A 559 33.26 -8.84 -11.58
N PHE A 560 33.00 -8.61 -10.30
CA PHE A 560 34.05 -8.41 -9.31
C PHE A 560 34.92 -9.65 -9.15
N LEU A 561 34.33 -10.84 -9.00
CA LEU A 561 35.06 -12.10 -8.94
C LEU A 561 35.90 -12.32 -10.22
N LYS A 562 35.35 -11.98 -11.40
CA LYS A 562 36.10 -12.06 -12.65
C LYS A 562 37.29 -11.09 -12.69
N ALA A 563 37.15 -9.89 -12.13
CA ALA A 563 38.25 -8.95 -12.00
C ALA A 563 39.35 -9.49 -11.07
N LEU A 564 38.98 -10.09 -9.93
CA LEU A 564 39.93 -10.74 -9.03
C LEU A 564 40.70 -11.88 -9.71
N LEU A 565 40.03 -12.67 -10.55
CA LEU A 565 40.65 -13.74 -11.34
C LEU A 565 41.66 -13.17 -12.34
N LEU A 566 41.31 -12.10 -13.05
CA LEU A 566 42.20 -11.44 -14.02
C LEU A 566 43.45 -10.83 -13.36
N GLU A 567 43.32 -10.34 -12.13
CA GLU A 567 44.43 -9.81 -11.33
C GLU A 567 45.26 -10.92 -10.63
N GLY A 568 44.89 -12.20 -10.80
CA GLY A 568 45.56 -13.33 -10.16
C GLY A 568 45.39 -13.39 -8.64
N LEU A 569 44.37 -12.72 -8.10
CA LEU A 569 44.06 -12.71 -6.66
C LEU A 569 43.23 -13.93 -6.23
N ILE A 570 42.56 -14.58 -7.19
CA ILE A 570 41.90 -15.87 -7.05
C ILE A 570 42.19 -16.71 -8.28
N ASP A 571 42.12 -18.04 -8.18
CA ASP A 571 42.26 -18.95 -9.31
C ASP A 571 40.90 -19.31 -9.94
N GLU A 572 40.94 -20.01 -11.08
CA GLU A 572 39.75 -20.39 -11.86
C GLU A 572 38.83 -21.35 -11.09
N SER A 573 39.41 -22.28 -10.32
CA SER A 573 38.66 -23.21 -9.48
C SER A 573 37.87 -22.47 -8.40
N PHE A 574 38.51 -21.50 -7.74
CA PHE A 574 37.90 -20.71 -6.70
C PHE A 574 36.87 -19.72 -7.26
N TYR A 575 37.10 -19.15 -8.45
CA TYR A 575 36.10 -18.37 -9.16
C TYR A 575 34.82 -19.18 -9.44
N ASP A 576 34.98 -20.40 -9.98
CA ASP A 576 33.85 -21.27 -10.30
C ASP A 576 33.10 -21.75 -9.05
N GLU A 577 33.79 -21.91 -7.93
CA GLU A 577 33.19 -22.17 -6.63
C GLU A 577 32.36 -20.97 -6.12
N LEU A 578 32.91 -19.75 -6.21
CA LEU A 578 32.32 -18.55 -5.63
C LEU A 578 31.17 -17.98 -6.47
N ARG A 579 31.22 -18.06 -7.81
CA ARG A 579 30.21 -17.44 -8.70
C ARG A 579 28.77 -17.90 -8.46
N GLY A 580 28.60 -19.09 -7.86
CA GLY A 580 27.31 -19.67 -7.53
C GLY A 580 26.79 -19.35 -6.13
N LYS A 581 27.62 -18.80 -5.24
CA LYS A 581 27.32 -18.58 -3.82
C LYS A 581 26.63 -17.26 -3.55
N GLU A 582 26.01 -17.14 -2.37
CA GLU A 582 25.46 -15.87 -1.89
C GLU A 582 26.56 -14.90 -1.50
N TYR A 583 26.28 -13.59 -1.58
CA TYR A 583 27.26 -12.53 -1.28
C TYR A 583 27.95 -12.73 0.07
N ILE A 584 27.18 -13.03 1.13
CA ILE A 584 27.70 -13.18 2.49
C ILE A 584 28.72 -14.33 2.55
N GLU A 585 28.42 -15.46 1.91
CA GLU A 585 29.33 -16.61 1.85
C GLU A 585 30.60 -16.28 1.05
N ILE A 586 30.48 -15.47 -0.01
CA ILE A 586 31.63 -15.03 -0.80
C ILE A 586 32.55 -14.16 0.06
N MET A 587 32.00 -13.17 0.76
CA MET A 587 32.80 -12.27 1.61
C MET A 587 33.52 -13.02 2.75
N ASP A 588 32.87 -14.04 3.32
CA ASP A 588 33.48 -14.87 4.37
C ASP A 588 34.67 -15.68 3.85
N LYS A 589 34.58 -16.18 2.61
CA LYS A 589 35.63 -16.98 1.96
C LYS A 589 36.78 -16.17 1.36
N LEU A 590 36.58 -14.90 1.02
CA LEU A 590 37.66 -14.06 0.48
C LEU A 590 38.71 -13.75 1.56
N GLU A 591 39.98 -13.81 1.17
CA GLU A 591 41.15 -13.54 2.01
C GLU A 591 42.09 -12.51 1.37
N GLY A 592 43.06 -12.01 2.14
CA GLY A 592 44.09 -11.08 1.67
C GLY A 592 43.55 -9.83 0.94
N LYS A 593 44.23 -9.44 -0.14
CA LYS A 593 43.87 -8.27 -0.97
C LYS A 593 42.48 -8.40 -1.61
N ALA A 594 42.05 -9.62 -1.94
CA ALA A 594 40.72 -9.86 -2.49
C ALA A 594 39.63 -9.48 -1.48
N LYS A 595 39.81 -9.85 -0.20
CA LYS A 595 38.92 -9.43 0.89
C LYS A 595 38.93 -7.92 1.04
N GLU A 596 40.11 -7.30 1.07
CA GLU A 596 40.27 -5.84 1.20
C GLU A 596 39.51 -5.06 0.12
N TYR A 597 39.64 -5.46 -1.15
CA TYR A 597 38.89 -4.84 -2.25
C TYR A 597 37.39 -5.05 -2.13
N ALA A 598 36.96 -6.24 -1.74
CA ALA A 598 35.55 -6.54 -1.55
C ALA A 598 34.95 -5.68 -0.42
N LYS A 599 35.69 -5.50 0.68
CA LYS A 599 35.29 -4.62 1.79
C LYS A 599 35.10 -3.18 1.32
N ARG A 600 36.09 -2.63 0.62
CA ARG A 600 36.05 -1.23 0.13
C ARG A 600 34.94 -0.99 -0.90
N LEU A 601 34.68 -1.95 -1.78
CA LEU A 601 33.67 -1.81 -2.82
C LEU A 601 32.24 -1.97 -2.31
N PHE A 602 32.03 -2.91 -1.38
CA PHE A 602 30.69 -3.34 -0.99
C PHE A 602 30.40 -3.15 0.49
N GLU A 603 31.29 -3.54 1.39
CA GLU A 603 30.99 -3.51 2.82
C GLU A 603 30.90 -2.09 3.38
N GLU A 604 31.81 -1.19 2.98
CA GLU A 604 31.80 0.22 3.41
C GLU A 604 30.59 1.00 2.88
N LYS A 605 29.99 0.55 1.76
CA LYS A 605 28.83 1.20 1.14
C LYS A 605 27.49 0.66 1.61
N VAL A 606 27.45 -0.63 1.98
CA VAL A 606 26.18 -1.36 2.11
C VAL A 606 25.91 -1.83 3.55
N GLY A 607 26.95 -2.00 4.38
CA GLY A 607 26.79 -2.22 5.83
C GLY A 607 25.96 -3.46 6.19
N ILE A 608 26.32 -4.63 5.67
CA ILE A 608 25.53 -5.86 5.84
C ILE A 608 25.67 -6.43 7.27
N PRO A 609 24.56 -6.77 7.94
CA PRO A 609 24.58 -7.33 9.29
C PRO A 609 25.33 -8.66 9.43
N LYS A 610 25.80 -8.95 10.64
CA LYS A 610 26.32 -10.29 10.98
C LYS A 610 25.14 -11.23 11.25
N VAL A 611 25.23 -12.46 10.74
CA VAL A 611 24.14 -13.45 10.82
C VAL A 611 24.67 -14.77 11.37
N GLU A 612 23.95 -15.35 12.31
CA GLU A 612 24.24 -16.68 12.88
C GLU A 612 22.94 -17.50 12.97
N TYR A 613 22.98 -18.79 12.65
CA TYR A 613 21.84 -19.69 12.88
C TYR A 613 22.15 -20.63 14.05
N ARG A 614 21.63 -20.33 15.24
CA ARG A 614 22.01 -21.01 16.49
C ARG A 614 20.89 -20.95 17.54
N GLU A 615 21.06 -21.68 18.63
CA GLU A 615 20.27 -21.49 19.84
C GLU A 615 20.65 -20.17 20.52
N LEU A 616 19.75 -19.65 21.35
CA LEU A 616 20.04 -18.47 22.18
C LEU A 616 21.15 -18.79 23.18
N THR A 617 22.03 -17.82 23.44
CA THR A 617 22.99 -17.96 24.55
C THR A 617 22.25 -17.89 25.89
N GLU A 618 22.90 -18.32 26.98
CA GLU A 618 22.29 -18.19 28.31
C GLU A 618 21.92 -16.75 28.67
N GLU A 619 22.73 -15.77 28.25
CA GLU A 619 22.48 -14.34 28.50
C GLU A 619 21.28 -13.84 27.70
N GLU A 620 21.21 -14.19 26.41
CA GLU A 620 20.07 -13.84 25.56
C GLU A 620 18.78 -14.49 26.05
N PHE A 621 18.84 -15.75 26.50
CA PHE A 621 17.70 -16.45 27.09
C PHE A 621 17.25 -15.75 28.38
N LYS A 622 18.18 -15.42 29.30
CA LYS A 622 17.87 -14.69 30.55
C LYS A 622 17.23 -13.34 30.28
N GLU A 623 17.66 -12.64 29.22
CA GLU A 623 17.07 -11.36 28.80
C GLU A 623 15.67 -11.53 28.19
N LEU A 624 15.50 -12.47 27.25
CA LEU A 624 14.26 -12.63 26.49
C LEU A 624 13.16 -13.35 27.27
N PHE A 625 13.50 -14.24 28.20
CA PHE A 625 12.53 -15.03 28.97
C PHE A 625 11.47 -14.18 29.70
N PRO A 626 11.81 -13.13 30.49
CA PRO A 626 10.79 -12.30 31.14
C PRO A 626 9.90 -11.56 30.13
N ILE A 627 10.47 -11.08 29.02
CA ILE A 627 9.73 -10.39 27.96
C ILE A 627 8.75 -11.36 27.28
N MET A 628 9.21 -12.58 26.98
CA MET A 628 8.38 -13.63 26.38
C MET A 628 7.29 -14.13 27.35
N LYS A 629 7.56 -14.12 28.65
CA LYS A 629 6.54 -14.46 29.67
C LYS A 629 5.43 -13.40 29.71
N GLU A 630 5.77 -12.13 29.61
CA GLU A 630 4.76 -11.05 29.48
C GLU A 630 3.96 -11.19 28.18
N TYR A 631 4.64 -11.41 27.05
CA TYR A 631 3.98 -11.70 25.77
C TYR A 631 3.02 -12.89 25.89
N SER A 632 3.48 -13.99 26.50
CA SER A 632 2.66 -15.20 26.71
C SER A 632 1.43 -14.94 27.57
N SER A 633 1.59 -14.17 28.65
CA SER A 633 0.49 -13.78 29.52
C SER A 633 -0.54 -12.92 28.79
N ASP A 634 -0.09 -11.93 28.00
CA ASP A 634 -0.98 -11.06 27.23
C ASP A 634 -1.69 -11.84 26.11
N MET A 635 -1.00 -12.78 25.45
CA MET A 635 -1.58 -13.58 24.37
C MET A 635 -2.47 -14.74 24.85
N GLY A 636 -2.46 -15.05 26.14
CA GLY A 636 -3.23 -16.15 26.74
C GLY A 636 -2.73 -17.55 26.34
N LYS A 637 -1.46 -17.67 25.92
CA LYS A 637 -0.82 -18.93 25.52
C LYS A 637 0.67 -18.88 25.88
N ASP A 638 1.22 -20.00 26.32
CA ASP A 638 2.65 -20.10 26.60
C ASP A 638 3.48 -20.17 25.30
N TYR A 639 4.30 -19.16 25.08
CA TYR A 639 5.28 -19.07 24.00
C TYR A 639 6.73 -19.15 24.50
N THR A 640 6.95 -19.29 25.80
CA THR A 640 8.31 -19.30 26.38
C THR A 640 9.12 -20.51 25.91
N GLU A 641 8.46 -21.64 25.62
CA GLU A 641 9.09 -22.83 25.06
C GLU A 641 9.74 -22.59 23.69
N LEU A 642 9.25 -21.62 22.91
CA LEU A 642 9.83 -21.28 21.60
C LEU A 642 11.25 -20.70 21.73
N LEU A 643 11.64 -20.17 22.90
CA LEU A 643 13.00 -19.68 23.13
C LEU A 643 14.05 -20.79 23.16
N LYS A 644 13.64 -22.06 23.28
CA LYS A 644 14.52 -23.24 23.20
C LYS A 644 14.82 -23.66 21.77
N GLU A 645 14.12 -23.10 20.78
CA GLU A 645 14.37 -23.38 19.37
C GLU A 645 15.60 -22.64 18.84
N ARG A 646 15.97 -22.93 17.59
CA ARG A 646 17.05 -22.22 16.89
C ARG A 646 16.53 -20.97 16.20
N PHE A 647 17.33 -19.92 16.26
CA PHE A 647 17.06 -18.62 15.67
C PHE A 647 18.11 -18.26 14.64
N THR A 648 17.67 -17.59 13.58
CA THR A 648 18.56 -16.71 12.82
C THR A 648 18.73 -15.42 13.62
N VAL A 649 19.92 -15.24 14.18
CA VAL A 649 20.31 -14.10 15.00
C VAL A 649 21.05 -13.11 14.11
N ILE A 650 20.52 -11.90 14.01
CA ILE A 650 21.07 -10.81 13.21
C ILE A 650 21.57 -9.73 14.16
N LEU A 651 22.86 -9.41 14.03
CA LEU A 651 23.57 -8.46 14.87
C LEU A 651 24.11 -7.32 14.00
N ALA A 652 24.08 -6.10 14.55
CA ALA A 652 24.82 -5.01 13.95
C ALA A 652 26.31 -5.36 13.83
N ARG A 653 26.96 -4.87 12.78
CA ARG A 653 28.43 -4.92 12.75
C ARG A 653 28.98 -4.07 13.89
N GLY A 654 29.87 -4.65 14.70
CA GLY A 654 30.60 -3.88 15.72
C GLY A 654 31.26 -2.66 15.08
N LYS A 655 31.42 -1.57 15.85
CA LYS A 655 32.12 -0.37 15.38
C LYS A 655 33.49 -0.78 14.83
N LEU A 656 33.76 -0.38 13.58
CA LEU A 656 35.09 -0.43 12.98
C LEU A 656 36.10 0.35 13.83
#